data_AF-A0A1G7NN18-F1
#
_entry.id   AF-A0A1G7NN18-F1
#
_cell.length_a   1.000
_cell.length_b   1.000
_cell.length_c   1.000
_cell.angle_alpha   90.00
_cell.angle_beta   90.00
_cell.angle_gamma   90.00
#
_symmetry.space_group_name_H-M   'P 1'
#
loop_
_entity.id
_entity.type
_entity.pdbx_description
1 polymer ?
#
loop_
_entity_poly.entity_id
_entity_poly.type
_entity_poly.pdbx_seq_one_letter_code
_entity_poly.pdbx_strand_id
1 'polypeptide(L)'
;MAASSNFLLDLSGSTRIGDTNAVEFDISMGLRINGTDKSVYAALKTQDPGGVSLAALLKAFAPGDKTEIPGFLDQLPAIRALSVNYGTGARSSEFSISFETRLTINGKEIDATLQAAYKKVEGSDSAFTFGGVLRIGTHRFLLSYQKVADDWYMYAGYIHTGITTINLKDIAGSVFSNPNTIPDATLTLNDFKAFLLYRKAKDGSTALLVGLGAGLHLNLEDLPLAGSLFAKDDAFAFREVLALYASGTFTQAELQRFTGMPEVEITKGFNVSAQLLINGREEYYVLNDGPDKTYSPPNGGNDSSTAVVSTLPGEVASKAKWTKVDKKIGPVTLQRLGFMYNEGRVVLLLDASMLMAGIGMQMISLGLGFKLEWKFPPALPEFYIDGIGLSYTKDPIRISGMFLRATPLPGVEQYSYYGSAQLSLAKFSVSGIGAYSKLIEPKPDGAVSLFIYAMYAGAIGGPAFFFVTGIAAGFGYNRRVKVPAIREVNTFPLVAMALNPNPAKTLNDILAELVSQQWIPASPGDYWLAVGIKFTSFKLIESFVLVMAQFGTRTEFAILGLSILAWPTKDKAIAYIELAVRASFGPDSDVIAVEAMLTPNSYVLDKNCKLTGGFAFYAWVKGPHAGDFVITLGGYHPKFNKPSHYPDVDRLGLNWKLSKELQIKGGLYYALTPSCIMAGGRLEVTFSLSFLTASIALWADMLIAWAPFQYAIDMGIRVKIDANIDMGLFTVHFKLEMGAELHIWGPPFAGEAFVDWSIFSFTIPFGSATKKEAEKLDWPAFKQQFIPVNTNKRITPEIIIGSGIINEYTVRTSAGEIKYLLVNPHQLRINVDIPLPVTTVKVPDLSGVVNEISADSKMQTDSGTLQYADRNRTLGIRPMQETSLASALTVKVLMNGQPLSGDFAPHYSTYTAGVPGSLWSNQQGSGNNNTPEDVKVLQNALKGVVITAREAPAPVDPPGFDLNGKFRAVDESLRWNYIAALTGPDNTAYSDPIKTIINNKMDDAVITANRQAIITAALQVQESEETTVTASKLHGWIAILGADPVIVQLGGLPQYKTETGNENIADNGN
;
A
#
# COMPACT_ATOMS: atom_id res chain seq x y z
N MET A 1 -36.83 76.06 -21.92
CA MET A 1 -35.75 76.88 -21.36
C MET A 1 -34.52 76.69 -22.23
N ALA A 2 -33.85 77.78 -22.59
CA ALA A 2 -32.74 77.82 -23.53
C ALA A 2 -31.62 76.83 -23.14
N ALA A 3 -31.03 76.20 -24.16
CA ALA A 3 -29.80 75.45 -24.01
C ALA A 3 -28.71 76.37 -23.43
N SER A 4 -28.11 75.97 -22.32
CA SER A 4 -26.93 76.61 -21.76
C SER A 4 -25.82 76.56 -22.82
N SER A 5 -25.47 77.71 -23.40
CA SER A 5 -24.28 77.85 -24.21
C SER A 5 -23.05 77.59 -23.34
N ASN A 6 -22.31 76.53 -23.64
CA ASN A 6 -20.98 76.32 -23.05
C ASN A 6 -20.07 77.44 -23.56
N PHE A 7 -19.81 78.45 -22.73
CA PHE A 7 -18.79 79.46 -22.99
C PHE A 7 -17.42 78.80 -22.81
N LEU A 8 -16.76 78.45 -23.91
CA LEU A 8 -15.38 77.98 -23.93
C LEU A 8 -14.49 79.16 -24.30
N LEU A 9 -13.83 79.77 -23.30
CA LEU A 9 -12.76 80.73 -23.53
C LEU A 9 -11.46 79.92 -23.61
N ASP A 10 -10.91 79.77 -24.81
CA ASP A 10 -9.63 79.10 -25.04
C ASP A 10 -8.52 80.17 -25.01
N LEU A 11 -7.84 80.28 -23.87
CA LEU A 11 -6.67 81.15 -23.72
C LEU A 11 -5.42 80.29 -23.89
N SER A 12 -4.70 80.51 -25.00
CA SER A 12 -3.41 79.90 -25.27
C SER A 12 -2.28 80.92 -25.12
N GLY A 13 -1.18 80.53 -24.48
CA GLY A 13 -0.01 81.39 -24.27
C GLY A 13 1.12 80.65 -23.55
N SER A 14 2.18 81.37 -23.19
CA SER A 14 3.28 80.84 -22.37
C SER A 14 3.23 81.45 -20.97
N THR A 15 3.39 80.63 -19.93
CA THR A 15 3.45 81.07 -18.53
C THR A 15 4.69 80.52 -17.82
N ARG A 16 5.16 81.24 -16.80
CA ARG A 16 6.27 80.85 -15.93
C ARG A 16 5.74 80.66 -14.51
N ILE A 17 6.06 79.53 -13.89
CA ILE A 17 5.61 79.20 -12.53
C ILE A 17 6.84 79.11 -11.59
N GLY A 18 6.89 79.97 -10.55
CA GLY A 18 7.94 80.02 -9.51
C GLY A 18 8.94 81.18 -9.63
N ASP A 19 9.63 81.56 -8.52
CA ASP A 19 10.45 82.78 -8.44
C ASP A 19 11.97 82.59 -8.66
N THR A 20 12.53 81.39 -8.41
CA THR A 20 14.00 81.17 -8.44
C THR A 20 14.49 80.01 -9.32
N ASN A 21 13.57 79.26 -9.94
CA ASN A 21 13.81 78.24 -10.97
C ASN A 21 12.50 78.07 -11.76
N ALA A 22 12.05 79.16 -12.39
CA ALA A 22 10.72 79.20 -13.02
C ALA A 22 10.63 78.15 -14.15
N VAL A 23 9.61 77.30 -14.07
CA VAL A 23 9.35 76.31 -15.11
C VAL A 23 8.45 76.93 -16.16
N GLU A 24 8.90 76.93 -17.41
CA GLU A 24 8.14 77.45 -18.55
C GLU A 24 7.17 76.41 -19.10
N PHE A 25 5.91 76.82 -19.24
CA PHE A 25 4.85 76.00 -19.82
C PHE A 25 4.08 76.79 -20.88
N ASP A 26 3.79 76.13 -22.00
CA ASP A 26 2.66 76.49 -22.85
C ASP A 26 1.37 76.11 -22.11
N ILE A 27 0.47 77.06 -21.93
CA ILE A 27 -0.79 76.89 -21.22
C ILE A 27 -1.96 76.98 -22.18
N SER A 28 -2.90 76.04 -22.06
CA SER A 28 -4.24 76.10 -22.65
C SER A 28 -5.25 76.05 -21.53
N MET A 29 -5.99 77.15 -21.30
CA MET A 29 -6.95 77.25 -20.20
C MET A 29 -8.38 77.21 -20.71
N GLY A 30 -9.27 76.60 -19.93
CA GLY A 30 -10.71 76.76 -20.09
C GLY A 30 -11.43 76.92 -18.76
N LEU A 31 -12.54 77.65 -18.79
CA LEU A 31 -13.41 77.91 -17.64
C LEU A 31 -14.72 77.13 -17.82
N ARG A 32 -15.14 76.40 -16.78
CA ARG A 32 -16.42 75.71 -16.71
C ARG A 32 -17.24 76.28 -15.56
N ILE A 33 -18.44 76.75 -15.87
CA ILE A 33 -19.41 77.28 -14.90
C ILE A 33 -20.62 76.34 -14.87
N ASN A 34 -20.95 75.79 -13.70
CA ASN A 34 -22.11 74.92 -13.50
C ASN A 34 -22.87 75.36 -12.24
N GLY A 35 -23.90 76.20 -12.39
CA GLY A 35 -24.57 76.84 -11.27
C GLY A 35 -23.67 77.83 -10.53
N THR A 36 -23.56 77.73 -9.20
CA THR A 36 -22.65 78.54 -8.37
C THR A 36 -21.19 78.08 -8.41
N ASP A 37 -20.91 76.90 -8.98
CA ASP A 37 -19.57 76.32 -9.05
C ASP A 37 -18.86 76.80 -10.33
N LYS A 38 -17.71 77.45 -10.15
CA LYS A 38 -16.78 77.83 -11.22
C LYS A 38 -15.55 76.96 -11.10
N SER A 39 -15.08 76.38 -12.20
CA SER A 39 -13.83 75.60 -12.24
C SER A 39 -12.99 76.02 -13.43
N VAL A 40 -11.70 76.23 -13.21
CA VAL A 40 -10.68 76.50 -14.22
C VAL A 40 -9.91 75.20 -14.42
N TYR A 41 -9.84 74.74 -15.66
CA TYR A 41 -8.94 73.67 -16.07
C TYR A 41 -7.85 74.26 -16.97
N ALA A 42 -6.62 73.83 -16.79
CA ALA A 42 -5.51 74.21 -17.66
C ALA A 42 -4.71 72.97 -18.05
N ALA A 43 -4.40 72.84 -19.34
CA ALA A 43 -3.37 71.92 -19.82
C ALA A 43 -2.07 72.71 -19.96
N LEU A 44 -0.99 72.19 -19.37
CA LEU A 44 0.33 72.80 -19.35
C LEU A 44 1.31 71.83 -20.01
N LYS A 45 2.07 72.32 -20.99
CA LYS A 45 3.12 71.56 -21.67
C LYS A 45 4.45 72.29 -21.52
N THR A 46 5.46 71.63 -20.99
CA THR A 46 6.74 72.31 -20.72
C THR A 46 7.47 72.64 -22.02
N GLN A 47 8.15 73.80 -22.04
CA GLN A 47 9.02 74.19 -23.15
C GLN A 47 10.41 73.52 -23.06
N ASP A 48 10.76 72.91 -21.93
CA ASP A 48 12.00 72.15 -21.76
C ASP A 48 11.89 70.75 -22.41
N PRO A 49 12.67 70.45 -23.47
CA PRO A 49 12.66 69.13 -24.09
C PRO A 49 13.11 68.00 -23.15
N GLY A 50 13.83 68.31 -22.07
CA GLY A 50 14.22 67.39 -20.99
C GLY A 50 13.10 67.06 -20.01
N GLY A 51 12.04 67.88 -19.93
CA GLY A 51 10.93 67.74 -18.98
C GLY A 51 11.29 68.18 -17.55
N VAL A 52 10.34 68.08 -16.63
CA VAL A 52 10.46 68.64 -15.27
C VAL A 52 10.26 67.55 -14.21
N SER A 53 11.09 67.49 -13.17
CA SER A 53 10.92 66.51 -12.09
C SER A 53 9.73 66.87 -11.19
N LEU A 54 9.08 65.87 -10.59
CA LEU A 54 7.94 66.09 -9.67
C LEU A 54 8.34 67.00 -8.50
N ALA A 55 9.51 66.81 -7.90
CA ALA A 55 9.99 67.65 -6.80
C ALA A 55 10.18 69.12 -7.21
N ALA A 56 10.76 69.37 -8.40
CA ALA A 56 10.91 70.73 -8.93
C ALA A 56 9.54 71.37 -9.23
N LEU A 57 8.62 70.58 -9.76
CA LEU A 57 7.25 71.00 -10.07
C LEU A 57 6.46 71.40 -8.81
N LEU A 58 6.44 70.54 -7.78
CA LEU A 58 5.73 70.83 -6.52
C LEU A 58 6.31 72.07 -5.82
N LYS A 59 7.64 72.20 -5.80
CA LYS A 59 8.33 73.37 -5.26
C LYS A 59 8.02 74.66 -6.03
N ALA A 60 7.79 74.58 -7.35
CA ALA A 60 7.38 75.72 -8.16
C ALA A 60 5.96 76.18 -7.84
N PHE A 61 5.03 75.25 -7.56
CA PHE A 61 3.65 75.55 -7.20
C PHE A 61 3.47 76.00 -5.75
N ALA A 62 4.25 75.47 -4.80
CA ALA A 62 4.22 75.85 -3.40
C ALA A 62 5.64 75.84 -2.78
N PRO A 63 6.39 76.95 -2.89
CA PRO A 63 7.81 77.00 -2.48
C PRO A 63 8.09 76.77 -0.99
N GLY A 64 7.10 77.01 -0.13
CA GLY A 64 7.20 76.83 1.32
C GLY A 64 6.70 75.48 1.84
N ASP A 65 6.19 74.62 0.96
CA ASP A 65 5.65 73.31 1.33
C ASP A 65 6.76 72.33 1.71
N LYS A 66 6.52 71.54 2.76
CA LYS A 66 7.45 70.51 3.26
C LYS A 66 6.86 69.10 3.14
N THR A 67 5.86 68.90 2.28
CA THR A 67 5.25 67.59 2.08
C THR A 67 6.31 66.62 1.60
N GLU A 68 6.47 65.53 2.34
CA GLU A 68 7.36 64.46 1.91
C GLU A 68 6.74 63.74 0.72
N ILE A 69 7.47 63.70 -0.39
CA ILE A 69 7.04 62.98 -1.59
C ILE A 69 7.13 61.48 -1.28
N PRO A 70 6.06 60.69 -1.54
CA PRO A 70 6.13 59.25 -1.37
C PRO A 70 7.33 58.68 -2.10
N GLY A 71 8.14 57.85 -1.45
CA GLY A 71 9.42 57.36 -2.00
C GLY A 71 9.31 56.57 -3.31
N PHE A 72 8.09 56.22 -3.75
CA PHE A 72 7.78 55.64 -5.05
C PHE A 72 7.75 56.66 -6.20
N LEU A 73 7.58 57.94 -5.88
CA LEU A 73 7.40 59.05 -6.81
C LEU A 73 8.66 59.91 -6.99
N ASP A 74 9.72 59.66 -6.19
CA ASP A 74 10.96 60.44 -6.21
C ASP A 74 11.78 60.28 -7.50
N GLN A 75 11.56 59.20 -8.26
CA GLN A 75 12.30 58.86 -9.48
C GLN A 75 11.40 58.76 -10.71
N LEU A 76 10.31 59.52 -10.73
CA LEU A 76 9.44 59.54 -11.91
C LEU A 76 10.18 60.08 -13.14
N PRO A 77 9.83 59.59 -14.35
CA PRO A 77 10.22 60.23 -15.59
C PRO A 77 9.86 61.72 -15.58
N ALA A 78 10.66 62.52 -16.29
CA ALA A 78 10.46 63.94 -16.39
C ALA A 78 9.08 64.27 -17.01
N ILE A 79 8.30 65.09 -16.31
CA ILE A 79 6.92 65.46 -16.66
C ILE A 79 6.97 66.45 -17.82
N ARG A 80 6.30 66.11 -18.93
CA ARG A 80 6.27 66.94 -20.15
C ARG A 80 4.94 67.65 -20.37
N ALA A 81 3.86 67.06 -19.90
CA ALA A 81 2.52 67.61 -19.96
C ALA A 81 1.77 67.26 -18.69
N LEU A 82 0.98 68.21 -18.20
CA LEU A 82 0.17 68.06 -17.01
C LEU A 82 -1.13 68.85 -17.16
N SER A 83 -2.11 68.49 -16.35
CA SER A 83 -3.38 69.19 -16.25
C SER A 83 -3.53 69.75 -14.84
N VAL A 84 -4.03 70.97 -14.73
CA VAL A 84 -4.31 71.65 -13.47
C VAL A 84 -5.79 71.91 -13.38
N ASN A 85 -6.36 71.72 -12.20
CA ASN A 85 -7.76 72.00 -11.93
C ASN A 85 -7.90 72.77 -10.60
N TYR A 86 -8.71 73.84 -10.62
CA TYR A 86 -8.99 74.71 -9.46
C TYR A 86 -10.41 75.30 -9.57
N GLY A 87 -11.18 75.41 -8.47
CA GLY A 87 -12.57 75.90 -8.54
C GLY A 87 -13.14 76.55 -7.27
N THR A 88 -14.42 76.94 -7.30
CA THR A 88 -15.22 77.52 -6.19
C THR A 88 -16.31 76.55 -5.70
N GLY A 89 -16.95 76.84 -4.56
CA GLY A 89 -18.05 76.01 -4.00
C GLY A 89 -17.58 74.76 -3.25
N ALA A 90 -18.19 73.59 -3.48
CA ALA A 90 -17.75 72.31 -2.89
C ALA A 90 -16.32 71.89 -3.33
N ARG A 91 -15.75 72.60 -4.31
CA ARG A 91 -14.38 72.44 -4.83
C ARG A 91 -13.45 73.61 -4.46
N SER A 92 -13.86 74.47 -3.52
CA SER A 92 -13.17 75.72 -3.15
C SER A 92 -11.84 75.59 -2.42
N SER A 93 -11.43 74.39 -2.02
CA SER A 93 -10.26 74.17 -1.16
C SER A 93 -9.11 73.41 -1.80
N GLU A 94 -9.22 72.98 -3.07
CA GLU A 94 -8.31 72.00 -3.65
C GLU A 94 -7.78 72.42 -5.02
N PHE A 95 -6.49 72.72 -5.09
CA PHE A 95 -5.73 72.84 -6.33
C PHE A 95 -5.17 71.46 -6.67
N SER A 96 -5.41 70.90 -7.84
CA SER A 96 -4.87 69.58 -8.21
C SER A 96 -4.13 69.58 -9.54
N ILE A 97 -3.02 68.85 -9.57
CA ILE A 97 -2.17 68.62 -10.73
C ILE A 97 -2.27 67.14 -11.10
N SER A 98 -2.65 66.82 -12.34
CA SER A 98 -2.70 65.45 -12.84
C SER A 98 -1.86 65.29 -14.10
N PHE A 99 -1.07 64.21 -14.18
CA PHE A 99 -0.20 63.94 -15.33
C PHE A 99 -0.08 62.44 -15.60
N GLU A 100 0.15 62.08 -16.85
CA GLU A 100 0.44 60.70 -17.25
C GLU A 100 1.94 60.40 -17.08
N THR A 101 2.26 59.22 -16.57
CA THR A 101 3.62 58.78 -16.28
C THR A 101 3.71 57.25 -16.26
N ARG A 102 4.89 56.71 -15.98
CA ARG A 102 5.10 55.30 -15.68
C ARG A 102 5.68 55.13 -14.28
N LEU A 103 5.05 54.26 -13.49
CA LEU A 103 5.55 53.84 -12.18
C LEU A 103 6.39 52.58 -12.32
N THR A 104 7.57 52.57 -11.67
CA THR A 104 8.36 51.36 -11.53
C THR A 104 7.91 50.57 -10.31
N ILE A 105 7.20 49.46 -10.54
CA ILE A 105 6.71 48.56 -9.49
C ILE A 105 7.47 47.24 -9.63
N ASN A 106 8.26 46.89 -8.63
CA ASN A 106 9.02 45.64 -8.59
C ASN A 106 9.87 45.38 -9.86
N GLY A 107 10.48 46.45 -10.40
CA GLY A 107 11.31 46.42 -11.60
C GLY A 107 10.57 46.46 -12.95
N LYS A 108 9.24 46.61 -12.94
CA LYS A 108 8.41 46.74 -14.16
C LYS A 108 7.85 48.16 -14.27
N GLU A 109 7.86 48.73 -15.47
CA GLU A 109 7.20 50.01 -15.75
C GLU A 109 5.72 49.80 -16.04
N ILE A 110 4.85 50.53 -15.34
CA ILE A 110 3.40 50.45 -15.51
C ILE A 110 2.83 51.85 -15.69
N ASP A 111 1.99 52.01 -16.72
CA ASP A 111 1.36 53.28 -17.03
C ASP A 111 0.43 53.73 -15.88
N ALA A 112 0.55 54.99 -15.49
CA ALA A 112 -0.24 55.60 -14.43
C ALA A 112 -0.63 57.03 -14.77
N THR A 113 -1.79 57.46 -14.31
CA THR A 113 -2.14 58.88 -14.21
C THR A 113 -2.03 59.27 -12.74
N LEU A 114 -1.01 60.06 -12.39
CA LEU A 114 -0.85 60.54 -11.01
C LEU A 114 -1.59 61.85 -10.81
N GLN A 115 -2.06 62.07 -9.59
CA GLN A 115 -2.66 63.32 -9.14
C GLN A 115 -1.98 63.76 -7.85
N ALA A 116 -1.54 65.02 -7.80
CA ALA A 116 -1.11 65.71 -6.59
C ALA A 116 -2.10 66.83 -6.29
N ALA A 117 -2.76 66.79 -5.14
CA ALA A 117 -3.75 67.77 -4.73
C ALA A 117 -3.25 68.56 -3.52
N TYR A 118 -3.34 69.88 -3.57
CA TYR A 118 -2.96 70.81 -2.52
C TYR A 118 -4.23 71.36 -1.88
N LYS A 119 -4.49 70.98 -0.63
CA LYS A 119 -5.68 71.39 0.10
C LYS A 119 -5.32 72.35 1.23
N LYS A 120 -5.93 73.54 1.24
CA LYS A 120 -5.78 74.51 2.33
C LYS A 120 -6.77 74.16 3.45
N VAL A 121 -6.29 73.66 4.57
CA VAL A 121 -7.10 73.33 5.75
C VAL A 121 -6.97 74.47 6.76
N GLU A 122 -8.08 75.02 7.25
CA GLU A 122 -8.03 76.01 8.34
C GLU A 122 -7.47 75.38 9.61
N GLY A 123 -6.34 75.89 10.11
CA GLY A 123 -5.74 75.45 11.38
C GLY A 123 -4.68 74.33 11.28
N SER A 124 -4.33 73.85 10.09
CA SER A 124 -3.16 72.96 9.88
C SER A 124 -2.20 73.53 8.84
N ASP A 125 -0.95 73.06 8.85
CA ASP A 125 -0.04 73.29 7.72
C ASP A 125 -0.69 72.73 6.44
N SER A 126 -0.66 73.53 5.37
CA SER A 126 -1.12 73.11 4.05
C SER A 126 -0.13 72.10 3.49
N ALA A 127 -0.62 71.00 2.90
CA ALA A 127 0.22 69.91 2.40
C ALA A 127 -0.35 69.33 1.10
N PHE A 128 0.51 68.75 0.27
CA PHE A 128 0.10 67.95 -0.88
C PHE A 128 -0.39 66.56 -0.43
N THR A 129 -1.44 66.08 -1.07
CA THR A 129 -1.86 64.67 -1.05
C THR A 129 -1.61 64.07 -2.43
N PHE A 130 -1.27 62.79 -2.44
CA PHE A 130 -0.95 62.06 -3.67
C PHE A 130 -1.97 60.94 -3.89
N GLY A 131 -2.39 60.78 -5.13
CA GLY A 131 -3.27 59.72 -5.59
C GLY A 131 -3.10 59.49 -7.09
N GLY A 132 -4.03 58.77 -7.69
CA GLY A 132 -4.00 58.55 -9.13
C GLY A 132 -4.67 57.27 -9.56
N VAL A 133 -4.45 56.87 -10.81
CA VAL A 133 -4.95 55.62 -11.38
C VAL A 133 -3.80 54.88 -12.07
N LEU A 134 -3.51 53.67 -11.61
CA LEU A 134 -2.61 52.72 -12.26
C LEU A 134 -3.39 51.94 -13.33
N ARG A 135 -2.80 51.74 -14.52
CA ARG A 135 -3.40 51.00 -15.64
C ARG A 135 -2.60 49.73 -15.95
N ILE A 136 -3.25 48.58 -15.85
CA ILE A 136 -2.68 47.27 -16.22
C ILE A 136 -3.55 46.69 -17.34
N GLY A 137 -3.12 46.81 -18.60
CA GLY A 137 -3.97 46.46 -19.74
C GLY A 137 -5.25 47.30 -19.75
N THR A 138 -6.42 46.66 -19.72
CA THR A 138 -7.74 47.32 -19.61
C THR A 138 -8.17 47.60 -18.18
N HIS A 139 -7.41 47.16 -17.18
CA HIS A 139 -7.73 47.23 -15.76
C HIS A 139 -7.23 48.54 -15.13
N ARG A 140 -8.04 49.15 -14.25
CA ARG A 140 -7.74 50.42 -13.58
C ARG A 140 -7.73 50.25 -12.06
N PHE A 141 -6.70 50.73 -11.39
CA PHE A 141 -6.58 50.69 -9.92
C PHE A 141 -6.38 52.09 -9.36
N LEU A 142 -7.17 52.48 -8.36
CA LEU A 142 -7.05 53.75 -7.65
C LEU A 142 -5.85 53.70 -6.70
N LEU A 143 -4.91 54.62 -6.88
CA LEU A 143 -3.69 54.72 -6.08
C LEU A 143 -3.91 55.56 -4.83
N SER A 144 -3.35 55.09 -3.73
CA SER A 144 -3.23 55.79 -2.45
C SER A 144 -1.86 55.50 -1.84
N TYR A 145 -1.33 56.47 -1.09
CA TYR A 145 0.00 56.39 -0.49
C TYR A 145 -0.08 56.65 1.01
N GLN A 146 0.70 55.91 1.78
CA GLN A 146 0.77 56.04 3.23
C GLN A 146 2.19 55.83 3.71
N LYS A 147 2.66 56.69 4.63
CA LYS A 147 3.91 56.51 5.35
C LYS A 147 3.63 55.96 6.74
N VAL A 148 4.36 54.93 7.15
CA VAL A 148 4.28 54.35 8.50
C VAL A 148 5.70 54.24 9.05
N ALA A 149 5.99 54.95 10.14
CA ALA A 149 7.35 55.16 10.60
C ALA A 149 8.25 55.72 9.46
N ASP A 150 9.24 54.95 9.00
CA ASP A 150 10.11 55.32 7.89
C ASP A 150 9.79 54.60 6.56
N ASP A 151 8.78 53.72 6.55
CA ASP A 151 8.43 52.91 5.39
C ASP A 151 7.26 53.52 4.60
N TRP A 152 7.36 53.47 3.27
CA TRP A 152 6.32 53.93 2.38
C TRP A 152 5.51 52.73 1.85
N TYR A 153 4.19 52.90 1.80
CA TYR A 153 3.24 51.95 1.23
C TYR A 153 2.45 52.61 0.10
N MET A 154 2.32 51.91 -1.02
CA MET A 154 1.46 52.27 -2.14
C MET A 154 0.39 51.20 -2.27
N TYR A 155 -0.86 51.58 -2.03
CA TYR A 155 -2.02 50.71 -2.19
C TYR A 155 -2.79 51.10 -3.44
N ALA A 156 -3.06 50.12 -4.30
CA ALA A 156 -3.80 50.27 -5.54
C ALA A 156 -5.07 49.38 -5.48
N GLY A 157 -6.22 49.97 -5.20
CA GLY A 157 -7.51 49.26 -5.15
C GLY A 157 -8.21 49.24 -6.51
N TYR A 158 -8.74 48.11 -6.94
CA TYR A 158 -9.33 47.98 -8.27
C TYR A 158 -10.64 48.79 -8.43
N ILE A 159 -10.84 49.36 -9.61
CA ILE A 159 -12.03 50.14 -9.96
C ILE A 159 -12.80 49.40 -11.06
N HIS A 160 -14.05 49.02 -10.79
CA HIS A 160 -14.93 48.43 -11.80
C HIS A 160 -16.35 48.99 -11.74
N THR A 161 -17.06 48.82 -12.86
CA THR A 161 -18.50 49.05 -12.97
C THR A 161 -19.08 47.92 -13.80
N GLY A 162 -20.00 47.13 -13.22
CA GLY A 162 -20.60 45.98 -13.90
C GLY A 162 -19.72 44.73 -13.89
N ILE A 163 -20.18 43.71 -14.61
CA ILE A 163 -19.51 42.41 -14.73
C ILE A 163 -18.17 42.59 -15.45
N THR A 164 -17.07 42.20 -14.79
CA THR A 164 -15.72 42.30 -15.36
C THR A 164 -15.00 40.96 -15.24
N THR A 165 -14.31 40.56 -16.31
CA THR A 165 -13.38 39.43 -16.30
C THR A 165 -11.98 39.91 -15.93
N ILE A 166 -11.35 39.26 -14.97
CA ILE A 166 -10.03 39.61 -14.44
C ILE A 166 -9.25 38.33 -14.13
N ASN A 167 -7.97 38.28 -14.47
CA ASN A 167 -7.12 37.12 -14.21
C ASN A 167 -5.95 37.50 -13.30
N LEU A 168 -5.76 36.74 -12.21
CA LEU A 168 -4.67 36.96 -11.27
C LEU A 168 -3.30 36.85 -11.95
N LYS A 169 -3.12 35.89 -12.86
CA LYS A 169 -1.89 35.70 -13.64
C LYS A 169 -1.61 36.89 -14.56
N ASP A 170 -2.64 37.51 -15.14
CA ASP A 170 -2.47 38.69 -15.99
C ASP A 170 -2.06 39.91 -15.17
N ILE A 171 -2.70 40.14 -14.02
CA ILE A 171 -2.37 41.26 -13.14
C ILE A 171 -1.02 41.06 -12.49
N ALA A 172 -0.84 39.95 -11.78
CA ALA A 172 0.41 39.65 -11.09
C ALA A 172 1.56 39.48 -12.10
N GLY A 173 1.32 38.88 -13.27
CA GLY A 173 2.30 38.75 -14.34
C GLY A 173 2.80 40.09 -14.91
N SER A 174 2.00 41.16 -14.80
CA SER A 174 2.42 42.50 -15.22
C SER A 174 3.41 43.17 -14.24
N VAL A 175 3.44 42.73 -12.97
CA VAL A 175 4.24 43.32 -11.88
C VAL A 175 5.32 42.37 -11.32
N PHE A 176 5.22 41.06 -11.56
CA PHE A 176 6.22 40.08 -11.15
C PHE A 176 7.04 39.57 -12.34
N SER A 177 8.29 39.19 -12.08
CA SER A 177 9.23 38.79 -13.13
C SER A 177 9.07 37.35 -13.63
N ASN A 178 8.35 36.49 -12.89
CA ASN A 178 8.13 35.09 -13.23
C ASN A 178 6.62 34.73 -13.26
N PRO A 179 5.94 34.88 -14.41
CA PRO A 179 4.52 34.59 -14.53
C PRO A 179 4.18 33.09 -14.45
N ASN A 180 5.15 32.19 -14.65
CA ASN A 180 4.91 30.74 -14.62
C ASN A 180 4.68 30.19 -13.21
N THR A 181 5.12 30.92 -12.18
CA THR A 181 4.88 30.56 -10.76
C THR A 181 3.58 31.12 -10.22
N ILE A 182 2.82 31.87 -11.02
CA ILE A 182 1.54 32.45 -10.64
C ILE A 182 0.41 31.55 -11.19
N PRO A 183 -0.49 31.05 -10.33
CA PRO A 183 -1.59 30.21 -10.78
C PRO A 183 -2.54 30.98 -11.71
N ASP A 184 -3.03 30.29 -12.71
CA ASP A 184 -4.06 30.81 -13.61
C ASP A 184 -5.41 30.82 -12.85
N ALA A 185 -5.92 32.01 -12.56
CA ALA A 185 -7.14 32.21 -11.80
C ALA A 185 -7.94 33.39 -12.38
N THR A 186 -8.94 33.07 -13.21
CA THR A 186 -9.84 34.04 -13.84
C THR A 186 -11.14 34.17 -13.03
N LEU A 187 -11.55 35.40 -12.71
CA LEU A 187 -12.85 35.73 -12.13
C LEU A 187 -13.66 36.58 -13.11
N THR A 188 -14.94 36.25 -13.33
CA THR A 188 -15.89 37.11 -14.06
C THR A 188 -17.06 37.43 -13.14
N LEU A 189 -17.00 38.57 -12.46
CA LEU A 189 -17.92 38.91 -11.38
C LEU A 189 -18.36 40.37 -11.46
N ASN A 190 -19.54 40.63 -10.92
CA ASN A 190 -19.99 42.00 -10.68
C ASN A 190 -19.38 42.59 -9.40
N ASP A 191 -19.22 41.79 -8.35
CA ASP A 191 -18.65 42.20 -7.06
C ASP A 191 -17.42 41.33 -6.73
N PHE A 192 -16.24 41.94 -6.70
CA PHE A 192 -15.00 41.27 -6.35
C PHE A 192 -13.98 42.28 -5.80
N LYS A 193 -12.94 41.78 -5.12
CA LYS A 193 -11.82 42.59 -4.65
C LYS A 193 -10.59 42.26 -5.47
N ALA A 194 -9.94 43.27 -6.00
CA ALA A 194 -8.60 43.15 -6.55
C ALA A 194 -7.76 44.32 -6.05
N PHE A 195 -6.51 44.06 -5.70
CA PHE A 195 -5.62 45.10 -5.18
C PHE A 195 -4.14 44.78 -5.40
N LEU A 196 -3.33 45.83 -5.30
CA LEU A 196 -1.89 45.73 -5.16
C LEU A 196 -1.45 46.52 -3.93
N LEU A 197 -0.54 45.96 -3.13
CA LEU A 197 0.11 46.64 -2.00
C LEU A 197 1.62 46.54 -2.19
N TYR A 198 2.28 47.68 -2.37
CA TYR A 198 3.72 47.77 -2.57
C TYR A 198 4.36 48.50 -1.40
N ARG A 199 5.28 47.84 -0.69
CA ARG A 199 6.08 48.39 0.41
C ARG A 199 7.48 48.73 -0.09
N LYS A 200 7.98 49.91 0.26
CA LYS A 200 9.39 50.31 0.12
C LYS A 200 9.88 50.72 1.50
N ALA A 201 10.74 49.88 2.07
CA ALA A 201 11.30 50.10 3.39
C ALA A 201 12.46 51.10 3.37
N LYS A 202 12.81 51.64 4.54
CA LYS A 202 13.90 52.61 4.71
C LYS A 202 15.26 52.11 4.17
N ASP A 203 15.52 50.82 4.30
CA ASP A 203 16.76 50.18 3.82
C ASP A 203 16.80 49.98 2.30
N GLY A 204 15.75 50.39 1.59
CA GLY A 204 15.61 50.24 0.14
C GLY A 204 14.99 48.91 -0.28
N SER A 205 14.73 47.99 0.65
CA SER A 205 14.05 46.73 0.33
C SER A 205 12.60 46.96 -0.08
N THR A 206 12.12 46.17 -1.04
CA THR A 206 10.76 46.27 -1.57
C THR A 206 10.01 44.96 -1.47
N ALA A 207 8.73 45.00 -1.11
CA ALA A 207 7.84 43.84 -1.12
C ALA A 207 6.52 44.21 -1.80
N LEU A 208 6.01 43.32 -2.64
CA LEU A 208 4.77 43.50 -3.39
C LEU A 208 3.81 42.37 -3.04
N LEU A 209 2.56 42.71 -2.78
CA LEU A 209 1.43 41.80 -2.62
C LEU A 209 0.37 42.14 -3.67
N VAL A 210 -0.07 41.13 -4.42
CA VAL A 210 -1.22 41.23 -5.31
C VAL A 210 -2.30 40.32 -4.77
N GLY A 211 -3.51 40.85 -4.63
CA GLY A 211 -4.67 40.09 -4.17
C GLY A 211 -5.80 40.13 -5.18
N LEU A 212 -6.45 38.99 -5.34
CA LEU A 212 -7.70 38.84 -6.08
C LEU A 212 -8.62 37.93 -5.27
N GLY A 213 -9.85 38.36 -5.01
CA GLY A 213 -10.82 37.53 -4.30
C GLY A 213 -12.25 37.93 -4.61
N ALA A 214 -13.16 37.09 -4.18
CA ALA A 214 -14.59 37.28 -4.35
C ALA A 214 -15.30 37.11 -3.01
N GLY A 215 -16.36 37.88 -2.80
CA GLY A 215 -17.32 37.58 -1.75
C GLY A 215 -17.98 36.23 -2.05
N LEU A 216 -17.87 35.29 -1.13
CA LEU A 216 -18.58 34.02 -1.21
C LEU A 216 -19.82 34.17 -0.35
N HIS A 217 -20.99 34.22 -0.98
CA HIS A 217 -22.27 34.06 -0.28
C HIS A 217 -22.77 32.65 -0.56
N LEU A 218 -22.09 31.66 0.04
CA LEU A 218 -22.50 30.27 -0.06
C LEU A 218 -23.67 30.04 0.90
N ASN A 219 -24.85 29.75 0.37
CA ASN A 219 -25.95 29.29 1.21
C ASN A 219 -25.62 27.87 1.70
N LEU A 220 -25.33 27.74 2.99
CA LEU A 220 -25.05 26.45 3.62
C LEU A 220 -26.34 25.75 4.08
N GLU A 221 -27.51 26.37 3.98
CA GLU A 221 -28.81 25.77 4.38
C GLU A 221 -29.09 24.44 3.68
N ASP A 222 -28.66 24.33 2.42
CA ASP A 222 -28.87 23.13 1.60
C ASP A 222 -27.92 21.98 1.94
N LEU A 223 -26.97 22.17 2.88
CA LEU A 223 -26.14 21.06 3.34
C LEU A 223 -27.00 20.00 4.05
N PRO A 224 -26.96 18.73 3.62
CA PRO A 224 -27.75 17.69 4.23
C PRO A 224 -27.39 17.52 5.72
N LEU A 225 -28.42 17.31 6.56
CA LEU A 225 -28.35 17.09 8.01
C LEU A 225 -27.87 18.26 8.88
N ALA A 226 -27.01 19.15 8.38
CA ALA A 226 -26.37 20.21 9.17
C ALA A 226 -26.58 21.64 8.62
N GLY A 227 -27.15 21.81 7.43
CA GLY A 227 -27.26 23.13 6.81
C GLY A 227 -28.08 24.13 7.63
N SER A 228 -29.21 23.69 8.18
CA SER A 228 -30.03 24.51 9.08
C SER A 228 -29.33 24.84 10.41
N LEU A 229 -28.33 24.05 10.85
CA LEU A 229 -27.53 24.35 12.04
C LEU A 229 -26.46 25.40 11.75
N PHE A 230 -25.86 25.39 10.56
CA PHE A 230 -24.83 26.35 10.16
C PHE A 230 -25.42 27.72 9.76
N ALA A 231 -26.62 27.72 9.16
CA ALA A 231 -27.27 28.96 8.72
C ALA A 231 -28.01 29.71 9.84
N LYS A 232 -28.40 29.01 10.90
CA LYS A 232 -29.15 29.62 12.01
C LYS A 232 -28.24 30.48 12.88
N ASP A 233 -28.73 31.68 13.23
CA ASP A 233 -28.08 32.63 14.16
C ASP A 233 -26.62 33.01 13.80
N ASP A 234 -26.29 33.11 12.50
CA ASP A 234 -24.94 33.44 12.01
C ASP A 234 -23.85 32.49 12.56
N ALA A 235 -24.20 31.22 12.74
CA ALA A 235 -23.35 30.20 13.34
C ALA A 235 -22.10 29.89 12.48
N PHE A 236 -22.24 29.74 11.17
CA PHE A 236 -21.11 29.54 10.26
C PHE A 236 -21.38 30.00 8.82
N ALA A 237 -20.46 30.76 8.21
CA ALA A 237 -20.48 31.04 6.78
C ALA A 237 -19.07 31.30 6.22
N PHE A 238 -18.82 30.90 4.98
CA PHE A 238 -17.70 31.47 4.21
C PHE A 238 -18.14 32.86 3.76
N ARG A 239 -17.32 33.89 4.01
CA ARG A 239 -17.59 35.28 3.60
C ARG A 239 -16.75 35.69 2.40
N GLU A 240 -15.49 35.28 2.38
CA GLU A 240 -14.53 35.70 1.37
C GLU A 240 -13.42 34.67 1.21
N VAL A 241 -12.93 34.50 -0.02
CA VAL A 241 -11.66 33.83 -0.30
C VAL A 241 -10.80 34.73 -1.17
N LEU A 242 -9.56 34.98 -0.71
CA LEU A 242 -8.57 35.79 -1.41
C LEU A 242 -7.42 34.89 -1.88
N ALA A 243 -7.13 34.94 -3.17
CA ALA A 243 -5.91 34.46 -3.77
C ALA A 243 -4.86 35.59 -3.73
N LEU A 244 -3.71 35.31 -3.13
CA LEU A 244 -2.70 36.30 -2.78
C LEU A 244 -1.34 35.85 -3.33
N TYR A 245 -0.58 36.76 -3.94
CA TYR A 245 0.78 36.47 -4.38
C TYR A 245 1.73 37.56 -3.90
N ALA A 246 2.75 37.16 -3.13
CA ALA A 246 3.65 38.09 -2.47
C ALA A 246 5.14 37.86 -2.84
N SER A 247 5.93 38.92 -3.06
CA SER A 247 7.39 38.82 -3.18
C SER A 247 8.14 38.80 -1.83
N GLY A 248 7.45 39.11 -0.73
CA GLY A 248 7.98 39.11 0.64
C GLY A 248 6.88 38.88 1.67
N THR A 249 7.24 38.92 2.96
CA THR A 249 6.28 38.71 4.06
C THR A 249 5.60 40.02 4.48
N PHE A 250 4.29 39.94 4.71
CA PHE A 250 3.43 40.99 5.24
C PHE A 250 2.77 40.50 6.53
N THR A 251 2.96 41.24 7.62
CA THR A 251 2.43 40.87 8.94
C THR A 251 0.95 41.23 9.09
N GLN A 252 0.24 40.54 9.99
CA GLN A 252 -1.17 40.84 10.30
C GLN A 252 -1.38 42.32 10.64
N ALA A 253 -0.53 42.90 11.50
CA ALA A 253 -0.63 44.29 11.90
C ALA A 253 -0.48 45.24 10.70
N GLU A 254 0.44 44.97 9.78
CA GLU A 254 0.63 45.76 8.55
C GLU A 254 -0.64 45.76 7.69
N LEU A 255 -1.24 44.60 7.49
CA LEU A 255 -2.40 44.42 6.60
C LEU A 255 -3.68 45.05 7.16
N GLN A 256 -3.90 45.00 8.48
CA GLN A 256 -5.05 45.63 9.16
C GLN A 256 -5.19 47.14 8.90
N ARG A 257 -4.12 47.80 8.43
CA ARG A 257 -4.13 49.24 8.13
C ARG A 257 -4.86 49.59 6.84
N PHE A 258 -5.04 48.63 5.95
CA PHE A 258 -5.66 48.84 4.64
C PHE A 258 -7.03 48.15 4.60
N THR A 259 -8.05 48.92 4.20
CA THR A 259 -9.42 48.41 4.12
C THR A 259 -9.52 47.24 3.13
N GLY A 260 -10.12 46.14 3.57
CA GLY A 260 -10.37 44.96 2.73
C GLY A 260 -9.19 43.99 2.62
N MET A 261 -8.15 44.14 3.46
CA MET A 261 -7.06 43.17 3.58
C MET A 261 -7.39 42.03 4.55
N PRO A 262 -6.80 40.84 4.35
CA PRO A 262 -6.94 39.74 5.30
C PRO A 262 -6.12 40.03 6.57
N GLU A 263 -6.75 39.88 7.74
CA GLU A 263 -6.09 40.10 9.04
C GLU A 263 -5.25 38.87 9.47
N VAL A 264 -4.37 38.40 8.60
CA VAL A 264 -3.47 37.26 8.84
C VAL A 264 -2.11 37.52 8.21
N GLU A 265 -1.05 36.89 8.71
CA GLU A 265 0.27 36.98 8.10
C GLU A 265 0.30 36.32 6.71
N ILE A 266 0.87 37.01 5.72
CA ILE A 266 1.03 36.52 4.35
C ILE A 266 2.52 36.37 4.05
N THR A 267 2.94 35.16 3.66
CA THR A 267 4.35 34.84 3.39
C THR A 267 4.69 35.00 1.91
N LYS A 268 5.98 34.96 1.56
CA LYS A 268 6.43 35.00 0.15
C LYS A 268 5.85 33.83 -0.66
N GLY A 269 5.38 34.11 -1.87
CA GLY A 269 4.79 33.14 -2.80
C GLY A 269 3.27 33.22 -2.87
N PHE A 270 2.64 32.13 -3.34
CA PHE A 270 1.18 32.04 -3.45
C PHE A 270 0.56 31.67 -2.10
N ASN A 271 -0.41 32.48 -1.64
CA ASN A 271 -1.15 32.30 -0.41
C ASN A 271 -2.65 32.30 -0.74
N VAL A 272 -3.44 31.58 0.06
CA VAL A 272 -4.90 31.64 0.00
C VAL A 272 -5.40 31.89 1.40
N SER A 273 -6.21 32.94 1.58
CA SER A 273 -6.88 33.21 2.85
C SER A 273 -8.39 33.11 2.69
N ALA A 274 -9.07 32.56 3.69
CA ALA A 274 -10.53 32.59 3.81
C ALA A 274 -10.95 33.44 5.00
N GLN A 275 -11.99 34.25 4.80
CA GLN A 275 -12.73 34.90 5.88
C GLN A 275 -13.95 34.04 6.21
N LEU A 276 -14.08 33.66 7.48
CA LEU A 276 -15.16 32.85 8.00
C LEU A 276 -15.95 33.63 9.03
N LEU A 277 -17.27 33.57 8.94
CA LEU A 277 -18.15 33.90 10.05
C LEU A 277 -18.26 32.67 10.93
N ILE A 278 -17.91 32.77 12.21
CA ILE A 278 -18.02 31.70 13.20
C ILE A 278 -18.68 32.29 14.45
N ASN A 279 -19.87 31.81 14.80
CA ASN A 279 -20.67 32.30 15.94
C ASN A 279 -20.80 33.83 15.96
N GLY A 280 -21.15 34.43 14.81
CA GLY A 280 -21.32 35.88 14.66
C GLY A 280 -20.03 36.71 14.64
N ARG A 281 -18.84 36.09 14.64
CA ARG A 281 -17.54 36.79 14.50
C ARG A 281 -16.86 36.43 13.19
N GLU A 282 -16.35 37.44 12.50
CA GLU A 282 -15.55 37.22 11.29
C GLU A 282 -14.08 37.00 11.67
N GLU A 283 -13.51 35.88 11.23
CA GLU A 283 -12.13 35.47 11.47
C GLU A 283 -11.45 35.09 10.14
N TYR A 284 -10.20 35.51 9.94
CA TYR A 284 -9.40 35.15 8.76
C TYR A 284 -8.50 33.94 9.05
N TYR A 285 -8.39 33.03 8.08
CA TYR A 285 -7.53 31.85 8.12
C TYR A 285 -6.70 31.74 6.84
N VAL A 286 -5.40 31.44 6.95
CA VAL A 286 -4.56 31.07 5.81
C VAL A 286 -4.72 29.58 5.54
N LEU A 287 -5.08 29.20 4.32
CA LEU A 287 -5.43 27.82 3.98
C LEU A 287 -4.26 26.99 3.43
N ASN A 288 -3.17 27.63 3.02
CA ASN A 288 -2.08 26.96 2.33
C ASN A 288 -0.69 27.15 2.98
N ASP A 289 -0.62 27.82 4.13
CA ASP A 289 0.54 28.00 5.05
C ASP A 289 1.93 28.17 4.41
N GLY A 290 1.98 28.80 3.25
CA GLY A 290 3.19 28.92 2.44
C GLY A 290 3.65 27.61 1.78
N PRO A 291 4.64 27.66 0.88
CA PRO A 291 5.11 26.47 0.15
C PRO A 291 5.80 25.39 1.03
N ASP A 292 6.26 25.71 2.24
CA ASP A 292 7.30 24.90 2.93
C ASP A 292 6.93 24.29 4.30
N LYS A 293 5.66 24.28 4.74
CA LYS A 293 5.27 23.62 6.02
C LYS A 293 4.51 22.31 5.81
N THR A 294 5.11 21.21 6.27
CA THR A 294 4.45 19.91 6.43
C THR A 294 3.73 19.85 7.78
N TYR A 295 2.42 19.56 7.76
CA TYR A 295 1.65 19.30 8.97
C TYR A 295 1.63 17.81 9.29
N SER A 296 2.10 17.45 10.48
CA SER A 296 1.82 16.13 11.06
C SER A 296 0.37 16.10 11.58
N PRO A 297 -0.31 14.94 11.53
CA PRO A 297 -1.64 14.79 12.12
C PRO A 297 -1.63 15.19 13.60
N PRO A 298 -2.75 15.70 14.15
CA PRO A 298 -2.80 16.11 15.55
C PRO A 298 -2.48 14.92 16.46
N ASN A 299 -1.44 15.04 17.30
CA ASN A 299 -1.25 14.12 18.40
C ASN A 299 -2.42 14.26 19.38
N GLY A 300 -3.11 13.15 19.64
CA GLY A 300 -4.19 13.09 20.62
C GLY A 300 -3.69 13.50 22.00
N GLY A 301 -4.12 14.68 22.47
CA GLY A 301 -3.98 15.07 23.85
C GLY A 301 -4.87 14.20 24.74
N ASN A 302 -4.28 13.58 25.76
CA ASN A 302 -4.98 12.80 26.77
C ASN A 302 -5.89 13.72 27.60
N ASP A 303 -7.19 13.79 27.27
CA ASP A 303 -8.21 14.23 28.21
C ASP A 303 -9.41 13.27 28.19
N SER A 304 -9.66 12.66 29.34
CA SER A 304 -10.26 11.31 29.46
C SER A 304 -11.80 11.28 29.46
N SER A 305 -12.48 12.23 28.81
CA SER A 305 -13.96 12.31 28.86
C SER A 305 -14.64 12.81 27.58
N THR A 306 -13.91 12.95 26.48
CA THR A 306 -14.49 13.37 25.20
C THR A 306 -13.95 12.48 24.09
N ALA A 307 -14.84 11.96 23.24
CA ALA A 307 -14.46 11.11 22.12
C ALA A 307 -13.39 11.83 21.27
N VAL A 308 -12.14 11.36 21.34
CA VAL A 308 -11.06 11.84 20.49
C VAL A 308 -11.35 11.30 19.10
N VAL A 309 -11.67 12.20 18.19
CA VAL A 309 -11.98 11.86 16.80
C VAL A 309 -10.68 11.91 16.00
N SER A 310 -10.15 10.73 15.66
CA SER A 310 -9.07 10.60 14.69
C SER A 310 -9.60 10.97 13.29
N THR A 311 -8.94 11.91 12.61
CA THR A 311 -9.29 12.29 11.23
C THR A 311 -8.47 11.46 10.25
N LEU A 312 -9.15 10.64 9.44
CA LEU A 312 -8.50 9.82 8.42
C LEU A 312 -8.22 10.64 7.15
N PRO A 313 -7.16 10.32 6.39
CA PRO A 313 -7.00 10.80 5.03
C PRO A 313 -7.88 9.99 4.08
N GLY A 314 -8.98 10.58 3.62
CA GLY A 314 -9.67 10.13 2.41
C GLY A 314 -8.90 10.49 1.13
N GLU A 315 -9.40 10.03 -0.03
CA GLU A 315 -8.77 10.26 -1.33
C GLU A 315 -8.46 11.75 -1.58
N VAL A 316 -9.43 12.62 -1.32
CA VAL A 316 -9.32 14.08 -1.53
C VAL A 316 -8.55 14.72 -0.38
N ALA A 317 -8.79 14.25 0.85
CA ALA A 317 -8.08 14.71 2.04
C ALA A 317 -6.56 14.59 1.92
N SER A 318 -6.06 13.52 1.30
CA SER A 318 -4.63 13.24 1.13
C SER A 318 -3.90 14.25 0.23
N LYS A 319 -4.64 14.96 -0.64
CA LYS A 319 -4.11 15.94 -1.60
C LYS A 319 -4.33 17.38 -1.15
N ALA A 320 -5.07 17.60 -0.07
CA ALA A 320 -5.39 18.92 0.44
C ALA A 320 -4.37 19.42 1.46
N LYS A 321 -4.11 20.73 1.45
CA LYS A 321 -3.42 21.42 2.55
C LYS A 321 -4.44 21.73 3.64
N TRP A 322 -4.13 21.41 4.89
CA TRP A 322 -5.06 21.51 6.01
C TRP A 322 -4.60 22.55 7.03
N THR A 323 -5.53 23.43 7.44
CA THR A 323 -5.35 24.42 8.50
C THR A 323 -6.24 24.04 9.69
N LYS A 324 -5.65 23.97 10.88
CA LYS A 324 -6.36 23.63 12.11
C LYS A 324 -7.24 24.79 12.59
N VAL A 325 -8.47 24.49 13.03
CA VAL A 325 -9.45 25.48 13.51
C VAL A 325 -9.91 25.19 14.95
N ASP A 326 -10.31 23.96 15.26
CA ASP A 326 -10.81 23.52 16.58
C ASP A 326 -11.86 24.47 17.22
N LYS A 327 -12.88 24.87 16.45
CA LYS A 327 -13.96 25.75 16.93
C LYS A 327 -15.25 24.98 17.16
N LYS A 328 -16.00 25.34 18.20
CA LYS A 328 -17.30 24.77 18.52
C LYS A 328 -18.43 25.71 18.07
N ILE A 329 -19.38 25.18 17.31
CA ILE A 329 -20.55 25.86 16.76
C ILE A 329 -21.78 25.05 17.20
N GLY A 330 -22.37 25.42 18.34
CA GLY A 330 -23.44 24.63 18.97
C GLY A 330 -23.00 23.18 19.26
N PRO A 331 -23.71 22.15 18.75
CA PRO A 331 -23.34 20.74 18.90
C PRO A 331 -22.25 20.28 17.91
N VAL A 332 -21.85 21.12 16.96
CA VAL A 332 -20.83 20.84 15.94
C VAL A 332 -19.46 21.34 16.40
N THR A 333 -18.43 20.56 16.17
CA THR A 333 -17.02 20.93 16.34
C THR A 333 -16.36 20.90 14.97
N LEU A 334 -15.91 22.05 14.52
CA LEU A 334 -15.12 22.25 13.31
C LEU A 334 -13.64 22.05 13.66
N GLN A 335 -13.04 21.00 13.12
CA GLN A 335 -11.68 20.58 13.49
C GLN A 335 -10.64 21.28 12.61
N ARG A 336 -10.81 21.24 11.28
CA ARG A 336 -9.86 21.80 10.31
C ARG A 336 -10.53 22.14 8.98
N LEU A 337 -9.87 23.03 8.23
CA LEU A 337 -10.22 23.47 6.89
C LEU A 337 -9.18 22.98 5.91
N GLY A 338 -9.60 22.46 4.76
CA GLY A 338 -8.72 21.99 3.71
C GLY A 338 -8.81 22.85 2.46
N PHE A 339 -7.70 22.98 1.75
CA PHE A 339 -7.62 23.61 0.44
C PHE A 339 -6.85 22.73 -0.52
N MET A 340 -7.42 22.48 -1.70
CA MET A 340 -6.76 21.77 -2.79
C MET A 340 -6.91 22.58 -4.09
N TYR A 341 -5.81 22.73 -4.83
CA TYR A 341 -5.82 23.23 -6.19
C TYR A 341 -5.32 22.15 -7.14
N ASN A 342 -6.15 21.74 -8.11
CA ASN A 342 -5.78 20.75 -9.11
C ASN A 342 -6.41 21.08 -10.46
N GLU A 343 -5.59 21.25 -11.50
CA GLU A 343 -6.05 21.47 -12.89
C GLU A 343 -7.13 22.56 -13.05
N GLY A 344 -6.94 23.72 -12.42
CA GLY A 344 -7.90 24.82 -12.48
C GLY A 344 -9.15 24.63 -11.61
N ARG A 345 -9.18 23.63 -10.72
CA ARG A 345 -10.21 23.46 -9.69
C ARG A 345 -9.68 23.83 -8.32
N VAL A 346 -10.46 24.62 -7.57
CA VAL A 346 -10.24 24.92 -6.16
C VAL A 346 -11.27 24.14 -5.35
N VAL A 347 -10.80 23.34 -4.41
CA VAL A 347 -11.66 22.58 -3.49
C VAL A 347 -11.41 23.04 -2.07
N LEU A 348 -12.47 23.51 -1.43
CA LEU A 348 -12.50 23.84 -0.01
C LEU A 348 -13.09 22.65 0.73
N LEU A 349 -12.37 22.13 1.71
CA LEU A 349 -12.77 20.99 2.53
C LEU A 349 -13.00 21.42 3.98
N LEU A 350 -13.86 20.67 4.66
CA LEU A 350 -14.27 20.87 6.03
C LEU A 350 -14.24 19.50 6.72
N ASP A 351 -13.50 19.40 7.83
CA ASP A 351 -13.64 18.27 8.75
C ASP A 351 -14.41 18.71 9.98
N ALA A 352 -15.59 18.13 10.16
CA ALA A 352 -16.50 18.48 11.24
C ALA A 352 -17.08 17.24 11.91
N SER A 353 -17.28 17.34 13.22
CA SER A 353 -17.94 16.31 14.02
C SER A 353 -19.10 16.93 14.80
N MET A 354 -20.19 16.20 14.98
CA MET A 354 -21.36 16.64 15.73
C MET A 354 -21.71 15.63 16.81
N LEU A 355 -22.09 16.10 18.00
CA LEU A 355 -22.60 15.26 19.09
C LEU A 355 -23.94 15.78 19.58
N MET A 356 -25.00 14.97 19.47
CA MET A 356 -26.35 15.29 19.95
C MET A 356 -27.00 14.09 20.63
N ALA A 357 -27.39 14.24 21.91
CA ALA A 357 -28.23 13.28 22.64
C ALA A 357 -27.77 11.80 22.55
N GLY A 358 -26.46 11.56 22.62
CA GLY A 358 -25.86 10.22 22.50
C GLY A 358 -25.59 9.77 21.06
N ILE A 359 -26.05 10.51 20.04
CA ILE A 359 -25.68 10.31 18.63
C ILE A 359 -24.44 11.14 18.32
N GLY A 360 -23.36 10.48 17.89
CA GLY A 360 -22.19 11.13 17.33
C GLY A 360 -22.17 10.96 15.81
N MET A 361 -21.95 12.03 15.07
CA MET A 361 -21.77 12.02 13.63
C MET A 361 -20.43 12.65 13.29
N GLN A 362 -19.69 12.04 12.37
CA GLN A 362 -18.42 12.54 11.86
C GLN A 362 -18.51 12.64 10.34
N MET A 363 -18.06 13.77 9.80
CA MET A 363 -17.92 13.94 8.35
C MET A 363 -16.44 14.18 8.05
N ILE A 364 -15.89 13.38 7.14
CA ILE A 364 -14.50 13.43 6.72
C ILE A 364 -14.46 14.06 5.33
N SER A 365 -13.76 15.18 5.23
CA SER A 365 -13.51 15.95 4.02
C SER A 365 -14.79 16.28 3.28
N LEU A 366 -15.81 16.73 4.03
CA LEU A 366 -16.98 17.37 3.45
C LEU A 366 -16.50 18.64 2.76
N GLY A 367 -16.68 18.76 1.46
CA GLY A 367 -16.10 19.86 0.72
C GLY A 367 -16.94 20.32 -0.44
N LEU A 368 -16.66 21.55 -0.87
CA LEU A 368 -17.21 22.19 -2.04
C LEU A 368 -16.05 22.46 -3.00
N GLY A 369 -16.09 21.83 -4.17
CA GLY A 369 -15.16 22.10 -5.25
C GLY A 369 -15.79 22.99 -6.31
N PHE A 370 -15.02 23.99 -6.71
CA PHE A 370 -15.38 24.94 -7.75
C PHE A 370 -14.34 24.82 -8.86
N LYS A 371 -14.80 24.63 -10.09
CA LYS A 371 -13.93 24.89 -11.25
C LYS A 371 -13.73 26.40 -11.33
N LEU A 372 -12.49 26.89 -11.51
CA LEU A 372 -12.20 28.31 -11.72
C LEU A 372 -12.61 28.79 -13.13
N GLU A 373 -13.80 28.39 -13.57
CA GLU A 373 -14.47 28.86 -14.76
C GLU A 373 -15.86 29.36 -14.34
N TRP A 374 -15.90 30.52 -13.68
CA TRP A 374 -17.13 31.09 -13.14
C TRP A 374 -17.85 31.85 -14.27
N LYS A 375 -18.49 31.09 -15.17
CA LYS A 375 -19.47 31.61 -16.14
C LYS A 375 -20.81 31.76 -15.42
N PHE A 376 -21.59 32.79 -15.72
CA PHE A 376 -22.95 32.93 -15.18
C PHE A 376 -23.98 32.32 -16.15
N PRO A 377 -24.90 31.44 -15.70
CA PRO A 377 -25.05 30.98 -14.31
C PRO A 377 -23.91 30.04 -13.88
N PRO A 378 -23.42 30.17 -12.63
CA PRO A 378 -22.30 29.37 -12.13
C PRO A 378 -22.59 27.89 -12.30
N ALA A 379 -21.59 27.12 -12.76
CA ALA A 379 -21.66 25.67 -12.66
C ALA A 379 -21.93 25.29 -11.20
N LEU A 380 -22.88 24.39 -10.97
CA LEU A 380 -23.19 23.89 -9.63
C LEU A 380 -21.88 23.39 -8.99
N PRO A 381 -21.59 23.76 -7.72
CA PRO A 381 -20.41 23.28 -7.04
C PRO A 381 -20.43 21.75 -6.96
N GLU A 382 -19.27 21.13 -7.11
CA GLU A 382 -19.11 19.70 -6.89
C GLU A 382 -19.00 19.46 -5.38
N PHE A 383 -19.85 18.59 -4.84
CA PHE A 383 -19.79 18.21 -3.44
C PHE A 383 -18.85 17.03 -3.27
N TYR A 384 -17.95 17.14 -2.29
CA TYR A 384 -17.00 16.12 -1.91
C TYR A 384 -17.34 15.62 -0.52
N ILE A 385 -17.29 14.32 -0.32
CA ILE A 385 -17.27 13.72 1.01
C ILE A 385 -16.43 12.46 0.90
N ASP A 386 -15.35 12.40 1.67
CA ASP A 386 -14.52 11.22 1.71
C ASP A 386 -15.06 10.21 2.72
N GLY A 387 -15.78 10.63 3.77
CA GLY A 387 -16.36 9.65 4.68
C GLY A 387 -17.42 10.19 5.62
N ILE A 388 -18.25 9.27 6.10
CA ILE A 388 -19.27 9.53 7.12
C ILE A 388 -19.12 8.48 8.20
N GLY A 389 -18.98 8.93 9.44
CA GLY A 389 -19.10 8.13 10.65
C GLY A 389 -20.41 8.43 11.36
N LEU A 390 -21.11 7.39 11.82
CA LEU A 390 -22.28 7.52 12.68
C LEU A 390 -22.07 6.66 13.93
N SER A 391 -22.48 7.16 15.07
CA SER A 391 -22.46 6.44 16.33
C SER A 391 -23.68 6.80 17.17
N TYR A 392 -24.14 5.84 17.96
CA TYR A 392 -25.17 6.01 18.97
C TYR A 392 -24.75 5.29 20.23
N THR A 393 -24.69 5.99 21.35
CA THR A 393 -24.31 5.44 22.65
C THR A 393 -25.36 5.79 23.68
N LYS A 394 -26.10 4.78 24.12
CA LYS A 394 -26.99 4.86 25.29
C LYS A 394 -27.09 3.48 25.91
N ASP A 395 -26.49 3.31 27.08
CA ASP A 395 -26.45 2.01 27.75
C ASP A 395 -27.86 1.39 27.85
N PRO A 396 -28.02 0.09 27.53
CA PRO A 396 -26.98 -0.90 27.21
C PRO A 396 -26.61 -1.02 25.72
N ILE A 397 -27.09 -0.13 24.86
CA ILE A 397 -26.94 -0.22 23.39
C ILE A 397 -25.86 0.75 22.91
N ARG A 398 -24.93 0.23 22.11
CA ARG A 398 -23.96 1.04 21.36
C ARG A 398 -23.96 0.61 19.91
N ILE A 399 -24.03 1.57 19.00
CA ILE A 399 -23.96 1.37 17.56
C ILE A 399 -22.88 2.31 17.05
N SER A 400 -22.01 1.84 16.17
CA SER A 400 -21.14 2.72 15.40
C SER A 400 -20.93 2.18 14.00
N GLY A 401 -20.58 3.05 13.07
CA GLY A 401 -20.18 2.66 11.74
C GLY A 401 -19.51 3.81 11.03
N MET A 402 -18.70 3.48 10.04
CA MET A 402 -18.00 4.45 9.21
C MET A 402 -17.98 3.96 7.78
N PHE A 403 -18.07 4.89 6.84
CA PHE A 403 -17.86 4.66 5.43
C PHE A 403 -16.82 5.65 4.93
N LEU A 404 -15.85 5.19 4.16
CA LEU A 404 -14.70 5.95 3.70
C LEU A 404 -14.42 5.63 2.23
N ARG A 405 -14.33 6.67 1.40
CA ARG A 405 -13.77 6.64 0.06
C ARG A 405 -12.24 6.67 0.17
N ALA A 406 -11.62 5.59 -0.26
CA ALA A 406 -10.17 5.45 -0.26
C ALA A 406 -9.60 5.80 -1.64
N THR A 407 -8.32 6.18 -1.66
CA THR A 407 -7.60 6.39 -2.92
C THR A 407 -7.59 5.09 -3.74
N PRO A 408 -8.12 5.09 -4.97
CA PRO A 408 -8.13 3.90 -5.80
C PRO A 408 -6.71 3.49 -6.19
N LEU A 409 -6.46 2.18 -6.27
CA LEU A 409 -5.23 1.62 -6.80
C LEU A 409 -5.03 2.02 -8.28
N PRO A 410 -3.99 2.80 -8.62
CA PRO A 410 -3.78 3.28 -9.98
C PRO A 410 -3.70 2.13 -11.00
N GLY A 411 -4.48 2.25 -12.08
CA GLY A 411 -4.51 1.23 -13.14
C GLY A 411 -5.29 -0.05 -12.80
N VAL A 412 -5.82 -0.19 -11.58
CA VAL A 412 -6.60 -1.36 -11.15
C VAL A 412 -8.02 -0.98 -10.80
N GLU A 413 -8.20 0.04 -9.95
CA GLU A 413 -9.50 0.49 -9.46
C GLU A 413 -9.92 1.81 -10.12
N GLN A 414 -11.20 1.92 -10.47
CA GLN A 414 -11.85 3.17 -10.84
C GLN A 414 -12.24 3.98 -9.59
N TYR A 415 -12.75 3.30 -8.57
CA TYR A 415 -13.07 3.88 -7.25
C TYR A 415 -13.04 2.78 -6.18
N SER A 416 -12.78 3.16 -4.92
CA SER A 416 -12.57 2.25 -3.79
C SER A 416 -13.23 2.81 -2.53
N TYR A 417 -14.05 2.00 -1.86
CA TYR A 417 -14.75 2.36 -0.63
C TYR A 417 -14.52 1.32 0.45
N TYR A 418 -14.40 1.75 1.69
CA TYR A 418 -14.19 0.94 2.88
C TYR A 418 -15.22 1.31 3.94
N GLY A 419 -15.62 0.35 4.75
CA GLY A 419 -16.55 0.62 5.84
C GLY A 419 -16.32 -0.25 7.05
N SER A 420 -16.80 0.24 8.19
CA SER A 420 -16.90 -0.49 9.44
C SER A 420 -18.30 -0.36 10.01
N ALA A 421 -18.74 -1.35 10.79
CA ALA A 421 -19.96 -1.29 11.57
C ALA A 421 -19.80 -2.10 12.86
N GLN A 422 -20.37 -1.63 13.95
CA GLN A 422 -20.38 -2.28 15.24
C GLN A 422 -21.72 -2.09 15.93
N LEU A 423 -22.23 -3.18 16.48
CA LEU A 423 -23.35 -3.22 17.42
C LEU A 423 -22.84 -3.87 18.71
N SER A 424 -23.01 -3.21 19.84
CA SER A 424 -22.69 -3.75 21.16
C SER A 424 -23.90 -3.65 22.07
N LEU A 425 -24.22 -4.77 22.71
CA LEU A 425 -25.23 -4.91 23.77
C LEU A 425 -24.51 -5.38 25.05
N ALA A 426 -25.25 -5.48 26.16
CA ALA A 426 -24.67 -5.83 27.47
C ALA A 426 -23.89 -7.16 27.51
N LYS A 427 -24.27 -8.16 26.69
CA LYS A 427 -23.69 -9.52 26.73
C LYS A 427 -23.00 -9.97 25.44
N PHE A 428 -23.16 -9.22 24.35
CA PHE A 428 -22.50 -9.54 23.09
C PHE A 428 -22.28 -8.29 22.24
N SER A 429 -21.35 -8.37 21.30
CA SER A 429 -21.11 -7.38 20.27
C SER A 429 -20.83 -8.06 18.93
N VAL A 430 -21.27 -7.44 17.84
CA VAL A 430 -20.89 -7.79 16.47
C VAL A 430 -20.16 -6.59 15.89
N SER A 431 -18.99 -6.82 15.31
CA SER A 431 -18.20 -5.81 14.60
C SER A 431 -17.86 -6.34 13.22
N GLY A 432 -17.82 -5.49 12.21
CA GLY A 432 -17.43 -5.87 10.86
C GLY A 432 -16.73 -4.73 10.14
N ILE A 433 -15.89 -5.12 9.20
CA ILE A 433 -15.20 -4.24 8.26
C ILE A 433 -15.31 -4.82 6.86
N GLY A 434 -15.28 -3.97 5.85
CA GLY A 434 -15.36 -4.41 4.47
C GLY A 434 -14.92 -3.33 3.50
N ALA A 435 -14.85 -3.72 2.24
CA ALA A 435 -14.60 -2.79 1.15
C ALA A 435 -15.35 -3.18 -0.12
N TYR A 436 -15.57 -2.19 -0.96
CA TYR A 436 -16.18 -2.31 -2.27
C TYR A 436 -15.43 -1.40 -3.25
N SER A 437 -15.02 -1.96 -4.37
CA SER A 437 -14.31 -1.24 -5.42
C SER A 437 -14.78 -1.67 -6.79
N LYS A 438 -14.66 -0.75 -7.74
CA LYS A 438 -14.90 -1.01 -9.15
C LYS A 438 -13.58 -1.11 -9.87
N LEU A 439 -13.36 -2.20 -10.60
CA LEU A 439 -12.14 -2.46 -11.36
C LEU A 439 -12.23 -1.82 -12.75
N ILE A 440 -11.08 -1.44 -13.31
CA ILE A 440 -11.00 -0.86 -14.66
C ILE A 440 -11.25 -1.91 -15.76
N GLU A 441 -10.89 -3.16 -15.48
CA GLU A 441 -11.04 -4.29 -16.40
C GLU A 441 -11.92 -5.40 -15.79
N PRO A 442 -12.60 -6.22 -16.63
CA PRO A 442 -12.72 -6.10 -18.08
C PRO A 442 -13.70 -4.98 -18.50
N LYS A 443 -13.40 -4.29 -19.61
CA LYS A 443 -14.28 -3.26 -20.21
C LYS A 443 -15.51 -3.90 -20.89
N PRO A 444 -16.64 -3.19 -21.06
CA PRO A 444 -16.87 -1.75 -20.80
C PRO A 444 -17.19 -1.43 -19.34
N ASP A 445 -17.73 -2.39 -18.60
CA ASP A 445 -18.33 -2.13 -17.29
C ASP A 445 -17.41 -2.37 -16.11
N GLY A 446 -16.26 -3.05 -16.25
CA GLY A 446 -15.34 -3.34 -15.13
C GLY A 446 -15.87 -4.38 -14.15
N ALA A 447 -14.99 -5.25 -13.61
CA ALA A 447 -15.40 -6.20 -12.57
C ALA A 447 -15.57 -5.51 -11.19
N VAL A 448 -16.29 -6.15 -10.27
CA VAL A 448 -16.41 -5.70 -8.88
C VAL A 448 -15.34 -6.37 -8.03
N SER A 449 -14.78 -5.64 -7.08
CA SER A 449 -13.90 -6.16 -6.03
C SER A 449 -14.53 -5.84 -4.68
N LEU A 450 -14.64 -6.82 -3.78
CA LEU A 450 -15.22 -6.61 -2.46
C LEU A 450 -14.61 -7.53 -1.42
N PHE A 451 -14.69 -7.15 -0.15
CA PHE A 451 -14.53 -8.09 0.95
C PHE A 451 -15.39 -7.70 2.14
N ILE A 452 -15.75 -8.68 2.94
CA ILE A 452 -16.42 -8.49 4.23
C ILE A 452 -15.74 -9.40 5.25
N TYR A 453 -15.43 -8.85 6.41
CA TYR A 453 -14.97 -9.59 7.59
C TYR A 453 -15.79 -9.15 8.79
N ALA A 454 -16.38 -10.10 9.49
CA ALA A 454 -17.20 -9.85 10.66
C ALA A 454 -16.76 -10.72 11.83
N MET A 455 -16.97 -10.20 13.03
CA MET A 455 -16.69 -10.87 14.27
C MET A 455 -17.84 -10.68 15.24
N TYR A 456 -18.30 -11.80 15.79
CA TYR A 456 -19.11 -11.86 16.98
C TYR A 456 -18.22 -12.03 18.21
N ALA A 457 -18.44 -11.22 19.24
CA ALA A 457 -17.83 -11.32 20.56
C ALA A 457 -18.95 -11.49 21.60
N GLY A 458 -18.96 -12.62 22.30
CA GLY A 458 -19.97 -13.00 23.28
C GLY A 458 -19.74 -14.43 23.76
N ALA A 459 -20.24 -14.77 24.95
CA ALA A 459 -20.06 -16.11 25.50
C ALA A 459 -20.82 -17.16 24.67
N ILE A 460 -20.09 -18.08 24.03
CA ILE A 460 -20.66 -19.16 23.21
C ILE A 460 -20.71 -20.46 24.03
N GLY A 461 -19.62 -20.81 24.73
CA GLY A 461 -19.55 -22.00 25.58
C GLY A 461 -18.23 -22.77 25.46
N GLY A 462 -18.16 -23.95 26.09
CA GLY A 462 -16.98 -24.82 26.12
C GLY A 462 -16.48 -25.08 27.54
N PRO A 463 -15.51 -26.00 27.71
CA PRO A 463 -14.89 -26.26 29.00
C PRO A 463 -13.98 -25.11 29.45
N ALA A 464 -13.64 -25.04 30.75
CA ALA A 464 -12.85 -23.93 31.30
C ALA A 464 -11.49 -23.72 30.62
N PHE A 465 -10.86 -24.79 30.13
CA PHE A 465 -9.56 -24.71 29.43
C PHE A 465 -9.67 -24.22 27.97
N PHE A 466 -10.87 -24.18 27.39
CA PHE A 466 -11.13 -23.75 26.01
C PHE A 466 -12.56 -23.20 25.88
N PHE A 467 -12.83 -22.08 26.57
CA PHE A 467 -14.15 -21.45 26.57
C PHE A 467 -14.23 -20.43 25.43
N VAL A 468 -15.08 -20.70 24.44
CA VAL A 468 -15.23 -19.86 23.24
C VAL A 468 -16.02 -18.60 23.59
N THR A 469 -15.45 -17.45 23.24
CA THR A 469 -15.97 -16.09 23.54
C THR A 469 -16.16 -15.24 22.28
N GLY A 470 -15.92 -15.80 21.09
CA GLY A 470 -16.22 -15.14 19.83
C GLY A 470 -15.87 -15.98 18.62
N ILE A 471 -16.49 -15.65 17.50
CA ILE A 471 -16.26 -16.26 16.19
C ILE A 471 -16.09 -15.13 15.19
N ALA A 472 -15.17 -15.28 14.25
CA ALA A 472 -14.99 -14.39 13.12
C ALA A 472 -15.11 -15.17 11.80
N ALA A 473 -15.60 -14.50 10.77
CA ALA A 473 -15.64 -15.04 9.42
C ALA A 473 -15.47 -13.91 8.41
N GLY A 474 -14.86 -14.21 7.27
CA GLY A 474 -14.77 -13.26 6.18
C GLY A 474 -14.51 -13.93 4.84
N PHE A 475 -14.78 -13.17 3.80
CA PHE A 475 -14.45 -13.55 2.44
C PHE A 475 -14.09 -12.32 1.61
N GLY A 476 -13.30 -12.53 0.57
CA GLY A 476 -13.00 -11.52 -0.44
C GLY A 476 -13.13 -12.05 -1.85
N TYR A 477 -13.54 -11.16 -2.75
CA TYR A 477 -13.75 -11.41 -4.16
C TYR A 477 -12.99 -10.37 -4.98
N ASN A 478 -12.15 -10.83 -5.91
CA ASN A 478 -11.17 -10.00 -6.62
C ASN A 478 -10.32 -9.16 -5.65
N ARG A 479 -9.89 -9.80 -4.55
CA ARG A 479 -9.05 -9.22 -3.50
C ARG A 479 -8.10 -10.27 -2.97
N ARG A 480 -6.93 -9.83 -2.53
CA ARG A 480 -5.92 -10.67 -1.89
C ARG A 480 -5.62 -10.13 -0.51
N VAL A 481 -5.40 -10.99 0.48
CA VAL A 481 -4.88 -10.61 1.79
C VAL A 481 -3.36 -10.64 1.76
N LYS A 482 -2.73 -9.52 2.12
CA LYS A 482 -1.30 -9.49 2.43
C LYS A 482 -1.10 -10.16 3.79
N VAL A 483 -0.65 -11.42 3.79
CA VAL A 483 -0.35 -12.14 5.04
C VAL A 483 0.74 -11.36 5.81
N PRO A 484 0.48 -10.91 7.05
CA PRO A 484 1.45 -10.11 7.81
C PRO A 484 2.69 -10.92 8.17
N ALA A 485 3.84 -10.25 8.32
CA ALA A 485 4.99 -10.86 8.96
C ALA A 485 4.69 -11.12 10.45
N ILE A 486 5.43 -12.04 11.11
CA ILE A 486 5.19 -12.38 12.52
C ILE A 486 5.18 -11.15 13.45
N ARG A 487 6.00 -10.14 13.16
CA ARG A 487 6.11 -8.88 13.93
C ARG A 487 4.89 -7.96 13.78
N GLU A 488 4.06 -8.18 12.77
CA GLU A 488 2.90 -7.34 12.43
C GLU A 488 1.57 -8.04 12.77
N VAL A 489 1.59 -9.30 13.24
CA VAL A 489 0.37 -10.08 13.54
C VAL A 489 -0.47 -9.42 14.63
N ASN A 490 0.15 -8.82 15.65
CA ASN A 490 -0.59 -8.19 16.74
C ASN A 490 -1.27 -6.87 16.33
N THR A 491 -0.79 -6.23 15.27
CA THR A 491 -1.38 -5.02 14.67
C THR A 491 -2.23 -5.31 13.43
N PHE A 492 -2.18 -6.53 12.91
CA PHE A 492 -2.93 -6.92 11.71
C PHE A 492 -4.44 -6.74 11.95
N PRO A 493 -5.16 -5.96 11.10
CA PRO A 493 -6.53 -5.54 11.39
C PRO A 493 -7.52 -6.67 11.73
N LEU A 494 -7.44 -7.82 11.05
CA LEU A 494 -8.37 -8.93 11.28
C LEU A 494 -8.15 -9.61 12.64
N VAL A 495 -6.92 -9.58 13.17
CA VAL A 495 -6.54 -10.08 14.50
C VAL A 495 -6.77 -9.01 15.57
N ALA A 496 -6.39 -7.77 15.29
CA ALA A 496 -6.57 -6.63 16.18
C ALA A 496 -8.06 -6.37 16.48
N MET A 497 -8.96 -6.58 15.51
CA MET A 497 -10.41 -6.49 15.74
C MET A 497 -10.91 -7.47 16.81
N ALA A 498 -10.20 -8.58 17.03
CA ALA A 498 -10.62 -9.63 17.96
C ALA A 498 -10.09 -9.51 19.38
N LEU A 499 -8.81 -9.23 19.55
CA LEU A 499 -8.19 -9.11 20.87
C LEU A 499 -7.84 -7.68 21.27
N ASN A 500 -7.74 -6.77 20.29
CA ASN A 500 -7.32 -5.38 20.44
C ASN A 500 -6.25 -5.16 21.53
N PRO A 501 -4.97 -5.51 21.26
CA PRO A 501 -3.91 -5.40 22.27
C PRO A 501 -3.65 -3.95 22.70
N ASN A 502 -4.08 -2.96 21.89
CA ASN A 502 -4.07 -1.56 22.27
C ASN A 502 -5.51 -1.05 22.48
N PRO A 503 -6.04 -1.04 23.71
CA PRO A 503 -7.42 -0.63 23.99
C PRO A 503 -7.73 0.83 23.63
N ALA A 504 -6.72 1.66 23.36
CA ALA A 504 -6.92 3.02 22.85
C ALA A 504 -7.36 3.06 21.37
N LYS A 505 -7.09 1.99 20.58
CA LYS A 505 -7.51 1.91 19.17
C LYS A 505 -8.99 1.55 19.09
N THR A 506 -9.75 2.37 18.39
CA THR A 506 -11.16 2.12 18.03
C THR A 506 -11.26 1.25 16.77
N LEU A 507 -12.47 0.75 16.46
CA LEU A 507 -12.71 0.03 15.20
C LEU A 507 -12.39 0.90 13.96
N ASN A 508 -12.59 2.22 14.07
CA ASN A 508 -12.29 3.15 13.00
C ASN A 508 -10.77 3.30 12.78
N ASP A 509 -9.97 3.27 13.86
CA ASP A 509 -8.51 3.26 13.75
C ASP A 509 -7.99 1.97 13.10
N ILE A 510 -8.63 0.83 13.39
CA ILE A 510 -8.33 -0.46 12.75
C ILE A 510 -8.67 -0.41 11.25
N LEU A 511 -9.81 0.18 10.87
CA LEU A 511 -10.16 0.39 9.46
C LEU A 511 -9.15 1.33 8.77
N ALA A 512 -8.71 2.38 9.45
CA ALA A 512 -7.68 3.31 8.95
C ALA A 512 -6.37 2.59 8.62
N GLU A 513 -5.92 1.72 9.53
CA GLU A 513 -4.72 0.92 9.38
C GLU A 513 -4.87 -0.09 8.23
N LEU A 514 -6.05 -0.70 8.08
CA LEU A 514 -6.39 -1.56 6.94
C LEU A 514 -6.22 -0.85 5.59
N VAL A 515 -6.78 0.36 5.49
CA VAL A 515 -6.76 1.17 4.26
C VAL A 515 -5.35 1.68 3.95
N SER A 516 -4.70 2.30 4.93
CA SER A 516 -3.38 2.95 4.73
C SER A 516 -2.26 1.98 4.39
N GLN A 517 -2.25 0.78 4.99
CA GLN A 517 -1.26 -0.24 4.72
C GLN A 517 -1.63 -1.15 3.55
N GLN A 518 -2.82 -0.95 2.96
CA GLN A 518 -3.38 -1.80 1.92
C GLN A 518 -3.26 -3.28 2.28
N TRP A 519 -3.78 -3.65 3.45
CA TRP A 519 -3.69 -5.04 3.94
C TRP A 519 -4.51 -6.03 3.08
N ILE A 520 -5.57 -5.55 2.43
CA ILE A 520 -6.45 -6.37 1.59
C ILE A 520 -6.75 -5.63 0.27
N PRO A 521 -5.77 -5.42 -0.62
CA PRO A 521 -5.97 -4.63 -1.84
C PRO A 521 -6.83 -5.37 -2.88
N ALA A 522 -7.33 -4.63 -3.87
CA ALA A 522 -7.93 -5.22 -5.07
C ALA A 522 -6.91 -6.06 -5.83
N SER A 523 -7.28 -7.29 -6.18
CA SER A 523 -6.48 -8.23 -6.97
C SER A 523 -7.41 -9.06 -7.84
N PRO A 524 -7.62 -8.66 -9.11
CA PRO A 524 -8.54 -9.36 -10.02
C PRO A 524 -8.18 -10.85 -10.17
N GLY A 525 -9.16 -11.73 -10.00
CA GLY A 525 -8.97 -13.18 -10.08
C GLY A 525 -8.48 -13.85 -8.79
N ASP A 526 -8.19 -13.09 -7.73
CA ASP A 526 -7.90 -13.62 -6.39
C ASP A 526 -9.11 -13.56 -5.47
N TYR A 527 -9.21 -14.56 -4.60
CA TYR A 527 -10.30 -14.78 -3.67
C TYR A 527 -9.73 -15.28 -2.34
N TRP A 528 -10.46 -15.05 -1.25
CA TRP A 528 -10.06 -15.61 0.04
C TRP A 528 -11.25 -15.88 0.95
N LEU A 529 -11.05 -16.81 1.88
CA LEU A 529 -11.95 -17.16 2.97
C LEU A 529 -11.17 -17.14 4.28
N ALA A 530 -11.80 -16.69 5.35
CA ALA A 530 -11.22 -16.70 6.68
C ALA A 530 -12.24 -17.12 7.73
N VAL A 531 -11.79 -17.91 8.71
CA VAL A 531 -12.57 -18.29 9.90
C VAL A 531 -11.69 -18.11 11.12
N GLY A 532 -12.21 -17.44 12.15
CA GLY A 532 -11.49 -17.18 13.38
C GLY A 532 -12.28 -17.57 14.61
N ILE A 533 -11.56 -17.96 15.67
CA ILE A 533 -12.14 -18.32 16.97
C ILE A 533 -11.42 -17.53 18.04
N LYS A 534 -12.19 -16.82 18.86
CA LYS A 534 -11.71 -16.20 20.10
C LYS A 534 -12.12 -17.07 21.27
N PHE A 535 -11.16 -17.44 22.12
CA PHE A 535 -11.40 -18.28 23.28
C PHE A 535 -10.56 -17.83 24.47
N THR A 536 -10.96 -18.29 25.66
CA THR A 536 -10.18 -18.09 26.88
C THR A 536 -9.92 -19.43 27.57
N SER A 537 -8.72 -19.57 28.12
CA SER A 537 -8.32 -20.70 28.96
C SER A 537 -8.22 -20.23 30.40
N PHE A 538 -9.07 -20.80 31.27
CA PHE A 538 -9.20 -20.52 32.70
C PHE A 538 -9.44 -19.04 33.07
N LYS A 539 -9.89 -18.21 32.11
CA LYS A 539 -9.92 -16.73 32.24
C LYS A 539 -8.55 -16.07 32.48
N LEU A 540 -7.48 -16.82 32.30
CA LEU A 540 -6.09 -16.35 32.47
C LEU A 540 -5.44 -15.98 31.14
N ILE A 541 -5.76 -16.76 30.10
CA ILE A 541 -5.21 -16.61 28.76
C ILE A 541 -6.36 -16.31 27.82
N GLU A 542 -6.30 -15.18 27.12
CA GLU A 542 -7.21 -14.83 26.02
C GLU A 542 -6.50 -15.07 24.69
N SER A 543 -7.10 -15.83 23.80
CA SER A 543 -6.50 -16.19 22.52
C SER A 543 -7.45 -15.96 21.36
N PHE A 544 -6.90 -15.60 20.21
CA PHE A 544 -7.59 -15.56 18.94
C PHE A 544 -6.75 -16.25 17.89
N VAL A 545 -7.37 -17.15 17.12
CA VAL A 545 -6.74 -17.84 15.99
C VAL A 545 -7.62 -17.61 14.77
N LEU A 546 -7.00 -17.21 13.66
CA LEU A 546 -7.61 -16.94 12.36
C LEU A 546 -6.96 -17.86 11.33
N VAL A 547 -7.77 -18.72 10.71
CA VAL A 547 -7.36 -19.57 9.59
C VAL A 547 -7.85 -18.92 8.31
N MET A 548 -6.98 -18.80 7.31
CA MET A 548 -7.26 -18.18 6.03
C MET A 548 -6.83 -19.08 4.88
N ALA A 549 -7.64 -19.10 3.82
CA ALA A 549 -7.33 -19.74 2.55
C ALA A 549 -7.49 -18.70 1.44
N GLN A 550 -6.45 -18.53 0.63
CA GLN A 550 -6.44 -17.66 -0.55
C GLN A 550 -6.29 -18.53 -1.80
N PHE A 551 -7.06 -18.22 -2.85
CA PHE A 551 -7.13 -18.98 -4.10
C PHE A 551 -7.35 -18.03 -5.27
N GLY A 552 -7.04 -18.47 -6.50
CA GLY A 552 -7.05 -17.61 -7.69
C GLY A 552 -5.76 -17.75 -8.48
N THR A 553 -4.96 -16.69 -8.54
CA THR A 553 -3.66 -16.70 -9.23
C THR A 553 -2.61 -17.56 -8.51
N ARG A 554 -2.70 -17.69 -7.19
CA ARG A 554 -1.84 -18.53 -6.34
C ARG A 554 -2.61 -19.03 -5.14
N THR A 555 -2.36 -20.26 -4.72
CA THR A 555 -3.01 -20.85 -3.55
C THR A 555 -2.10 -20.73 -2.32
N GLU A 556 -2.61 -20.10 -1.26
CA GLU A 556 -1.88 -19.89 0.00
C GLU A 556 -2.81 -20.06 1.20
N PHE A 557 -2.34 -20.80 2.20
CA PHE A 557 -3.00 -20.98 3.48
C PHE A 557 -2.19 -20.28 4.57
N ALA A 558 -2.90 -19.60 5.47
CA ALA A 558 -2.28 -18.93 6.61
C ALA A 558 -3.05 -19.17 7.89
N ILE A 559 -2.32 -19.34 9.00
CA ILE A 559 -2.86 -19.36 10.35
C ILE A 559 -2.23 -18.20 11.10
N LEU A 560 -3.03 -17.27 11.59
CA LEU A 560 -2.58 -16.14 12.39
C LEU A 560 -3.16 -16.25 13.79
N GLY A 561 -2.33 -16.07 14.81
CA GLY A 561 -2.74 -16.20 16.20
C GLY A 561 -2.17 -15.11 17.08
N LEU A 562 -2.93 -14.73 18.10
CA LEU A 562 -2.47 -13.88 19.19
C LEU A 562 -2.99 -14.45 20.50
N SER A 563 -2.11 -14.58 21.49
CA SER A 563 -2.44 -15.07 22.83
C SER A 563 -1.92 -14.10 23.88
N ILE A 564 -2.79 -13.70 24.81
CA ILE A 564 -2.51 -12.74 25.87
C ILE A 564 -2.74 -13.41 27.22
N LEU A 565 -1.68 -13.56 28.00
CA LEU A 565 -1.74 -13.91 29.41
C LEU A 565 -1.60 -12.64 30.23
N ALA A 566 -2.54 -12.40 31.15
CA ALA A 566 -2.47 -11.29 32.10
C ALA A 566 -2.81 -11.80 33.50
N TRP A 567 -1.84 -11.80 34.41
CA TRP A 567 -2.00 -12.37 35.75
C TRP A 567 -1.57 -11.39 36.86
N PRO A 568 -2.35 -11.25 37.95
CA PRO A 568 -3.64 -11.89 38.23
C PRO A 568 -4.82 -11.28 37.45
N THR A 569 -4.76 -10.00 37.09
CA THR A 569 -5.76 -9.32 36.23
C THR A 569 -5.06 -8.31 35.32
N LYS A 570 -5.69 -7.89 34.21
CA LYS A 570 -5.10 -6.93 33.25
C LYS A 570 -4.66 -5.60 33.90
N ASP A 571 -5.46 -5.05 34.82
CA ASP A 571 -5.18 -3.75 35.45
C ASP A 571 -4.07 -3.81 36.51
N LYS A 572 -3.82 -4.99 37.07
CA LYS A 572 -2.83 -5.24 38.13
C LYS A 572 -1.86 -6.35 37.74
N ALA A 573 -1.58 -6.48 36.45
CA ALA A 573 -0.79 -7.58 35.93
C ALA A 573 0.65 -7.47 36.44
N ILE A 574 1.11 -8.51 37.11
CA ILE A 574 2.53 -8.71 37.43
C ILE A 574 3.19 -9.54 36.34
N ALA A 575 2.43 -10.31 35.56
CA ALA A 575 2.90 -10.94 34.34
C ALA A 575 1.93 -10.58 33.21
N TYR A 576 2.46 -9.99 32.14
CA TYR A 576 1.74 -9.73 30.91
C TYR A 576 2.56 -10.32 29.76
N ILE A 577 2.03 -11.34 29.11
CA ILE A 577 2.71 -12.04 28.02
C ILE A 577 1.80 -11.99 26.80
N GLU A 578 2.30 -11.42 25.71
CA GLU A 578 1.60 -11.33 24.43
C GLU A 578 2.42 -12.10 23.39
N LEU A 579 1.89 -13.23 22.92
CA LEU A 579 2.52 -14.14 21.97
C LEU A 579 1.77 -14.11 20.64
N ALA A 580 2.43 -13.61 19.60
CA ALA A 580 1.98 -13.71 18.22
C ALA A 580 2.39 -15.07 17.62
N VAL A 581 1.56 -15.62 16.73
CA VAL A 581 1.82 -16.86 15.99
C VAL A 581 1.44 -16.67 14.52
N ARG A 582 2.25 -17.19 13.61
CA ARG A 582 2.01 -17.21 12.16
C ARG A 582 2.40 -18.58 11.63
N ALA A 583 1.54 -19.19 10.81
CA ALA A 583 1.93 -20.28 9.93
C ALA A 583 1.51 -19.92 8.51
N SER A 584 2.37 -20.19 7.53
CA SER A 584 2.07 -20.00 6.11
C SER A 584 2.58 -21.17 5.30
N PHE A 585 1.73 -21.71 4.44
CA PHE A 585 2.04 -22.83 3.55
C PHE A 585 1.12 -22.80 2.33
N GLY A 586 1.56 -23.36 1.20
CA GLY A 586 0.74 -23.42 -0.01
C GLY A 586 1.38 -24.33 -1.06
N PRO A 587 0.60 -24.82 -2.04
CA PRO A 587 1.12 -25.64 -3.13
C PRO A 587 2.22 -24.93 -3.94
N ASP A 588 2.13 -23.61 -4.06
CA ASP A 588 3.07 -22.77 -4.80
C ASP A 588 4.26 -22.29 -3.95
N SER A 589 4.26 -22.59 -2.64
CA SER A 589 5.34 -22.23 -1.72
C SER A 589 6.46 -23.27 -1.76
N ASP A 590 7.68 -22.79 -1.73
CA ASP A 590 8.92 -23.55 -1.56
C ASP A 590 9.27 -23.80 -0.09
N VAL A 591 8.60 -23.12 0.84
CA VAL A 591 8.81 -23.26 2.28
C VAL A 591 7.50 -23.42 3.06
N ILE A 592 7.53 -24.27 4.08
CA ILE A 592 6.53 -24.31 5.15
C ILE A 592 7.14 -23.56 6.33
N ALA A 593 6.51 -22.46 6.75
CA ALA A 593 7.00 -21.61 7.83
C ALA A 593 5.97 -21.53 8.96
N VAL A 594 6.44 -21.75 10.19
CA VAL A 594 5.69 -21.54 11.44
C VAL A 594 6.54 -20.70 12.37
N GLU A 595 6.02 -19.56 12.80
CA GLU A 595 6.71 -18.56 13.58
C GLU A 595 5.88 -18.20 14.81
N ALA A 596 6.54 -17.93 15.92
CA ALA A 596 5.91 -17.31 17.08
C ALA A 596 6.85 -16.26 17.68
N MET A 597 6.30 -15.20 18.26
CA MET A 597 7.12 -14.12 18.83
C MET A 597 6.40 -13.43 19.99
N LEU A 598 7.15 -13.16 21.06
CA LEU A 598 6.73 -12.26 22.14
C LEU A 598 6.76 -10.82 21.66
N THR A 599 5.65 -10.10 21.82
CA THR A 599 5.57 -8.71 21.40
C THR A 599 6.20 -7.78 22.44
N PRO A 600 6.54 -6.52 22.07
CA PRO A 600 7.13 -5.54 22.99
C PRO A 600 6.28 -5.19 24.23
N ASN A 601 5.01 -5.59 24.23
CA ASN A 601 4.10 -5.43 25.36
C ASN A 601 4.43 -6.39 26.51
N SER A 602 5.20 -7.45 26.27
CA SER A 602 5.46 -8.51 27.25
C SER A 602 6.40 -8.10 28.38
N TYR A 603 6.02 -8.37 29.63
CA TYR A 603 6.82 -8.13 30.84
C TYR A 603 6.45 -9.08 31.99
N VAL A 604 7.36 -9.21 32.96
CA VAL A 604 7.15 -10.02 34.18
C VAL A 604 7.73 -9.34 35.41
N LEU A 605 7.04 -9.43 36.56
CA LEU A 605 7.30 -8.75 37.83
C LEU A 605 7.15 -7.22 37.79
N ASP A 606 7.73 -6.54 36.79
CA ASP A 606 7.72 -5.09 36.63
C ASP A 606 7.63 -4.70 35.14
N LYS A 607 7.03 -3.55 34.80
CA LYS A 607 6.91 -3.10 33.40
C LYS A 607 8.27 -2.81 32.74
N ASN A 608 9.31 -2.55 33.53
CA ASN A 608 10.69 -2.36 33.10
C ASN A 608 11.46 -3.68 32.95
N CYS A 609 10.84 -4.82 33.32
CA CYS A 609 11.36 -6.17 33.14
C CYS A 609 10.76 -6.77 31.87
N LYS A 610 11.30 -6.34 30.73
CA LYS A 610 10.80 -6.68 29.39
C LYS A 610 11.24 -8.07 28.97
N LEU A 611 10.32 -8.79 28.34
CA LEU A 611 10.58 -10.10 27.76
C LEU A 611 10.73 -10.00 26.24
N THR A 612 11.68 -10.75 25.69
CA THR A 612 11.82 -10.98 24.24
C THR A 612 11.84 -12.47 23.97
N GLY A 613 11.54 -12.87 22.75
CA GLY A 613 11.64 -14.28 22.37
C GLY A 613 10.92 -14.55 21.08
N GLY A 614 11.58 -15.30 20.21
CA GLY A 614 11.00 -15.83 18.99
C GLY A 614 11.15 -17.35 18.90
N PHE A 615 10.28 -17.95 18.11
CA PHE A 615 10.31 -19.33 17.67
C PHE A 615 10.14 -19.35 16.16
N ALA A 616 10.85 -20.23 15.47
CA ALA A 616 10.64 -20.49 14.06
C ALA A 616 10.85 -21.98 13.75
N PHE A 617 9.96 -22.53 12.93
CA PHE A 617 10.11 -23.79 12.24
C PHE A 617 9.96 -23.53 10.75
N TYR A 618 11.02 -23.82 9.99
CA TYR A 618 11.05 -23.69 8.54
C TYR A 618 11.43 -25.04 7.94
N ALA A 619 10.69 -25.49 6.94
CA ALA A 619 11.02 -26.66 6.13
C ALA A 619 10.95 -26.30 4.66
N TRP A 620 12.06 -26.44 3.93
CA TRP A 620 12.12 -26.16 2.50
C TRP A 620 11.69 -27.42 1.74
N VAL A 621 10.57 -27.30 1.05
CA VAL A 621 9.93 -28.42 0.34
C VAL A 621 10.15 -28.37 -1.18
N LYS A 622 10.57 -27.21 -1.71
CA LYS A 622 10.95 -27.02 -3.11
C LYS A 622 12.12 -26.03 -3.22
N GLY A 623 12.65 -25.87 -4.44
CA GLY A 623 13.70 -24.89 -4.75
C GLY A 623 15.10 -25.34 -4.31
N PRO A 624 16.08 -24.41 -4.32
CA PRO A 624 17.50 -24.75 -4.12
C PRO A 624 17.85 -25.25 -2.71
N HIS A 625 16.92 -25.14 -1.75
CA HIS A 625 17.09 -25.57 -0.37
C HIS A 625 16.20 -26.76 -0.01
N ALA A 626 15.52 -27.38 -0.98
CA ALA A 626 14.61 -28.50 -0.73
C ALA A 626 15.27 -29.62 0.09
N GLY A 627 14.59 -30.08 1.14
CA GLY A 627 15.11 -31.08 2.08
C GLY A 627 15.88 -30.52 3.27
N ASP A 628 16.10 -29.21 3.33
CA ASP A 628 16.59 -28.51 4.53
C ASP A 628 15.43 -28.22 5.50
N PHE A 629 15.76 -28.05 6.79
CA PHE A 629 14.82 -27.58 7.80
C PHE A 629 15.55 -26.94 8.97
N VAL A 630 14.84 -26.12 9.74
CA VAL A 630 15.33 -25.57 11.00
C VAL A 630 14.19 -25.44 12.01
N ILE A 631 14.47 -25.80 13.25
CA ILE A 631 13.64 -25.47 14.42
C ILE A 631 14.51 -24.60 15.33
N THR A 632 14.09 -23.39 15.64
CA THR A 632 14.84 -22.52 16.55
C THR A 632 13.91 -21.79 17.50
N LEU A 633 14.38 -21.61 18.73
CA LEU A 633 13.75 -20.88 19.81
C LEU A 633 14.82 -19.97 20.39
N GLY A 634 14.68 -18.66 20.27
CA GLY A 634 15.73 -17.74 20.71
C GLY A 634 16.94 -17.62 19.76
N GLY A 635 16.90 -18.20 18.55
CA GLY A 635 17.99 -18.10 17.57
C GLY A 635 19.06 -19.19 17.72
N TYR A 636 20.28 -18.92 17.25
CA TYR A 636 21.35 -19.91 17.02
C TYR A 636 22.54 -19.74 17.97
N HIS A 637 23.45 -20.71 17.97
CA HIS A 637 24.73 -20.58 18.71
C HIS A 637 25.55 -19.38 18.20
N PRO A 638 26.24 -18.59 19.07
CA PRO A 638 27.00 -17.40 18.64
C PRO A 638 28.09 -17.68 17.60
N LYS A 639 28.75 -18.84 17.70
CA LYS A 639 29.76 -19.32 16.73
C LYS A 639 29.18 -20.08 15.53
N PHE A 640 27.85 -20.17 15.39
CA PHE A 640 27.24 -20.87 14.24
C PHE A 640 27.14 -19.94 13.04
N ASN A 641 27.66 -20.41 11.91
CA ASN A 641 27.51 -19.73 10.62
C ASN A 641 26.08 -19.95 10.10
N LYS A 642 25.15 -19.08 10.54
CA LYS A 642 23.75 -19.14 10.13
C LYS A 642 23.64 -19.02 8.60
N PRO A 643 23.04 -20.02 7.90
CA PRO A 643 22.74 -19.89 6.47
C PRO A 643 21.85 -18.68 6.18
N SER A 644 22.00 -18.06 5.00
CA SER A 644 21.27 -16.84 4.64
C SER A 644 19.76 -17.04 4.53
N HIS A 645 19.30 -18.24 4.17
CA HIS A 645 17.87 -18.57 4.07
C HIS A 645 17.22 -18.86 5.43
N TYR A 646 17.99 -19.02 6.51
CA TYR A 646 17.45 -19.30 7.85
C TYR A 646 16.89 -18.03 8.51
N PRO A 647 15.74 -18.13 9.20
CA PRO A 647 15.05 -16.97 9.77
C PRO A 647 15.86 -16.32 10.90
N ASP A 648 15.69 -15.00 11.04
CA ASP A 648 16.16 -14.24 12.20
C ASP A 648 15.17 -14.33 13.35
N VAL A 649 15.63 -14.85 14.49
CA VAL A 649 14.77 -15.16 15.63
C VAL A 649 15.31 -14.47 16.88
N ASP A 650 14.46 -13.67 17.52
CA ASP A 650 14.82 -12.91 18.72
C ASP A 650 15.13 -13.86 19.88
N ARG A 651 16.22 -13.57 20.60
CA ARG A 651 16.64 -14.32 21.81
C ARG A 651 15.50 -14.41 22.82
N LEU A 652 15.37 -15.57 23.48
CA LEU A 652 14.53 -15.70 24.67
C LEU A 652 15.16 -14.87 25.78
N GLY A 653 14.73 -13.63 25.91
CA GLY A 653 15.44 -12.61 26.65
C GLY A 653 14.64 -12.07 27.82
N LEU A 654 15.36 -11.73 28.87
CA LEU A 654 14.90 -10.97 30.02
C LEU A 654 15.73 -9.69 30.09
N ASN A 655 15.12 -8.52 30.05
CA ASN A 655 15.82 -7.26 30.22
C ASN A 655 15.14 -6.44 31.31
N TRP A 656 15.73 -6.40 32.48
CA TRP A 656 15.18 -5.74 33.66
C TRP A 656 16.09 -4.60 34.13
N LYS A 657 15.60 -3.37 33.97
CA LYS A 657 16.18 -2.20 34.60
C LYS A 657 15.54 -2.01 35.97
N LEU A 658 16.23 -2.43 37.04
CA LEU A 658 15.73 -2.28 38.41
C LEU A 658 15.81 -0.83 38.89
N SER A 659 16.89 -0.13 38.53
CA SER A 659 17.10 1.29 38.81
C SER A 659 17.88 1.94 37.67
N LYS A 660 18.28 3.22 37.82
CA LYS A 660 19.18 3.87 36.84
C LYS A 660 20.58 3.24 36.87
N GLU A 661 20.94 2.64 37.99
CA GLU A 661 22.25 2.09 38.29
C GLU A 661 22.31 0.58 38.09
N LEU A 662 21.22 -0.18 38.28
CA LEU A 662 21.22 -1.64 38.24
C LEU A 662 20.38 -2.22 37.08
N GLN A 663 21.01 -3.04 36.25
CA GLN A 663 20.38 -3.74 35.13
C GLN A 663 20.71 -5.24 35.14
N ILE A 664 19.70 -6.07 34.85
CA ILE A 664 19.83 -7.52 34.64
C ILE A 664 19.42 -7.84 33.20
N LYS A 665 20.28 -8.57 32.47
CA LYS A 665 20.01 -9.08 31.13
C LYS A 665 20.21 -10.59 31.10
N GLY A 666 19.20 -11.33 30.72
CA GLY A 666 19.25 -12.76 30.45
C GLY A 666 18.94 -13.05 28.99
N GLY A 667 19.52 -14.11 28.43
CA GLY A 667 19.23 -14.60 27.10
C GLY A 667 19.39 -16.12 27.06
N LEU A 668 18.46 -16.82 26.43
CA LEU A 668 18.52 -18.24 26.13
C LEU A 668 18.28 -18.47 24.63
N TYR A 669 18.79 -19.59 24.12
CA TYR A 669 18.50 -20.06 22.78
C TYR A 669 18.55 -21.58 22.67
N TYR A 670 17.89 -22.09 21.64
CA TYR A 670 17.89 -23.46 21.19
C TYR A 670 17.74 -23.47 19.66
N ALA A 671 18.51 -24.29 18.97
CA ALA A 671 18.33 -24.52 17.55
C ALA A 671 18.59 -25.98 17.18
N LEU A 672 17.87 -26.46 16.18
CA LEU A 672 17.93 -27.78 15.63
C LEU A 672 17.96 -27.65 14.11
N THR A 673 19.04 -28.15 13.52
CA THR A 673 19.32 -28.16 12.07
C THR A 673 19.62 -29.60 11.61
N PRO A 674 19.74 -29.87 10.31
CA PRO A 674 20.04 -31.22 9.84
C PRO A 674 21.41 -31.74 10.29
N SER A 675 22.33 -30.88 10.73
CA SER A 675 23.68 -31.24 11.15
C SER A 675 23.89 -31.21 12.67
N CYS A 676 23.16 -30.39 13.43
CA CYS A 676 23.41 -30.21 14.85
C CYS A 676 22.22 -29.69 15.68
N ILE A 677 22.31 -29.92 16.99
CA ILE A 677 21.55 -29.26 18.05
C ILE A 677 22.44 -28.21 18.70
N MET A 678 21.84 -27.08 19.04
CA MET A 678 22.46 -25.98 19.76
C MET A 678 21.57 -25.62 20.94
N ALA A 679 22.18 -25.30 22.07
CA ALA A 679 21.47 -24.72 23.20
C ALA A 679 22.43 -23.85 23.98
N GLY A 680 21.96 -22.75 24.55
CA GLY A 680 22.84 -21.94 25.37
C GLY A 680 22.16 -20.74 25.98
N GLY A 681 22.93 -19.99 26.75
CA GLY A 681 22.42 -18.88 27.51
C GLY A 681 23.49 -17.99 28.10
N ARG A 682 23.08 -16.76 28.40
CA ARG A 682 23.89 -15.75 29.06
C ARG A 682 23.05 -14.98 30.06
N LEU A 683 23.60 -14.74 31.25
CA LEU A 683 23.04 -13.86 32.28
C LEU A 683 24.09 -12.82 32.64
N GLU A 684 23.70 -11.56 32.64
CA GLU A 684 24.57 -10.43 32.95
C GLU A 684 23.87 -9.49 33.92
N VAL A 685 24.54 -9.16 35.02
CA VAL A 685 24.11 -8.16 35.99
C VAL A 685 25.11 -7.02 35.94
N THR A 686 24.65 -5.81 35.68
CA THR A 686 25.49 -4.61 35.58
C THR A 686 25.02 -3.56 36.57
N PHE A 687 25.95 -3.07 37.39
CA PHE A 687 25.80 -1.93 38.28
C PHE A 687 26.67 -0.78 37.77
N SER A 688 26.10 0.41 37.59
CA SER A 688 26.78 1.56 36.99
C SER A 688 26.45 2.86 37.72
N LEU A 689 27.50 3.52 38.21
CA LEU A 689 27.53 4.89 38.74
C LEU A 689 28.40 5.76 37.81
N SER A 690 28.42 7.07 38.02
CA SER A 690 29.23 7.99 37.22
C SER A 690 30.74 7.70 37.27
N PHE A 691 31.22 7.10 38.35
CA PHE A 691 32.64 6.82 38.60
C PHE A 691 32.98 5.32 38.69
N LEU A 692 31.98 4.42 38.63
CA LEU A 692 32.17 2.99 38.86
C LEU A 692 31.20 2.17 38.02
N THR A 693 31.71 1.17 37.29
CA THR A 693 30.92 0.12 36.64
C THR A 693 31.38 -1.24 37.13
N ALA A 694 30.46 -2.05 37.67
CA ALA A 694 30.70 -3.42 38.06
C ALA A 694 29.74 -4.34 37.30
N SER A 695 30.23 -5.40 36.67
CA SER A 695 29.38 -6.39 36.01
C SER A 695 29.80 -7.82 36.32
N ILE A 696 28.82 -8.71 36.38
CA ILE A 696 28.98 -10.15 36.49
C ILE A 696 28.25 -10.78 35.31
N ALA A 697 28.96 -11.55 34.50
CA ALA A 697 28.41 -12.29 33.38
C ALA A 697 28.63 -13.80 33.56
N LEU A 698 27.59 -14.58 33.36
CA LEU A 698 27.57 -16.04 33.35
C LEU A 698 27.10 -16.47 31.97
N TRP A 699 27.73 -17.47 31.36
CA TRP A 699 27.26 -18.04 30.10
C TRP A 699 27.54 -19.54 30.01
N ALA A 700 26.74 -20.22 29.20
CA ALA A 700 26.94 -21.61 28.82
C ALA A 700 26.38 -21.82 27.42
N ASP A 701 27.21 -22.23 26.48
CA ASP A 701 26.88 -22.48 25.09
C ASP A 701 27.24 -23.92 24.73
N MET A 702 26.29 -24.65 24.16
CA MET A 702 26.40 -26.05 23.79
C MET A 702 26.14 -26.24 22.30
N LEU A 703 26.94 -27.10 21.69
CA LEU A 703 26.84 -27.54 20.31
C LEU A 703 26.98 -29.06 20.25
N ILE A 704 26.01 -29.74 19.64
CA ILE A 704 25.97 -31.20 19.54
C ILE A 704 25.73 -31.59 18.07
N ALA A 705 26.70 -32.24 17.44
CA ALA A 705 26.56 -32.81 16.10
C ALA A 705 25.91 -34.21 16.18
N TRP A 706 24.98 -34.49 15.27
CA TRP A 706 24.18 -35.73 15.29
C TRP A 706 25.00 -36.98 14.94
N ALA A 707 25.74 -36.92 13.83
CA ALA A 707 26.42 -38.08 13.27
C ALA A 707 27.58 -37.65 12.34
N PRO A 708 28.84 -38.05 12.63
CA PRO A 708 29.21 -38.81 13.82
C PRO A 708 29.01 -37.96 15.10
N PHE A 709 28.57 -38.60 16.18
CA PHE A 709 28.19 -37.91 17.40
C PHE A 709 29.40 -37.20 18.03
N GLN A 710 29.28 -35.87 18.19
CA GLN A 710 30.28 -35.03 18.84
C GLN A 710 29.57 -33.91 19.60
N TYR A 711 30.18 -33.44 20.68
CA TYR A 711 29.66 -32.29 21.42
C TYR A 711 30.79 -31.39 21.90
N ALA A 712 30.45 -30.11 22.02
CA ALA A 712 31.28 -29.07 22.62
C ALA A 712 30.42 -28.19 23.52
N ILE A 713 30.95 -27.85 24.69
CA ILE A 713 30.29 -27.01 25.68
C ILE A 713 31.30 -25.98 26.18
N ASP A 714 31.00 -24.71 25.97
CA ASP A 714 31.75 -23.56 26.46
C ASP A 714 30.93 -22.90 27.56
N MET A 715 31.44 -22.83 28.80
CA MET A 715 30.76 -22.10 29.87
C MET A 715 31.73 -21.28 30.70
N GLY A 716 31.26 -20.21 31.30
CA GLY A 716 32.14 -19.36 32.09
C GLY A 716 31.42 -18.36 32.97
N ILE A 717 32.20 -17.78 33.86
CA ILE A 717 31.84 -16.65 34.69
C ILE A 717 32.91 -15.58 34.54
N ARG A 718 32.47 -14.32 34.46
CA ARG A 718 33.35 -13.15 34.38
C ARG A 718 32.83 -12.04 35.25
N VAL A 719 33.70 -11.49 36.08
CA VAL A 719 33.48 -10.33 36.94
C VAL A 719 34.39 -9.22 36.44
N LYS A 720 33.81 -8.05 36.13
CA LYS A 720 34.53 -6.87 35.68
C LYS A 720 34.21 -5.68 36.57
N ILE A 721 35.22 -4.97 37.03
CA ILE A 721 35.11 -3.71 37.77
C ILE A 721 35.98 -2.66 37.07
N ASP A 722 35.37 -1.55 36.69
CA ASP A 722 36.02 -0.38 36.09
C ASP A 722 35.65 0.86 36.91
N ALA A 723 36.63 1.52 37.52
CA ALA A 723 36.41 2.69 38.38
C ALA A 723 37.34 3.85 38.00
N ASN A 724 36.75 5.05 37.88
CA ASN A 724 37.43 6.31 37.63
C ASN A 724 37.23 7.21 38.85
N ILE A 725 38.16 7.18 39.80
CA ILE A 725 38.03 7.90 41.07
C ILE A 725 38.75 9.24 40.94
N ASP A 726 38.00 10.33 40.93
CA ASP A 726 38.55 11.70 40.95
C ASP A 726 38.92 12.09 42.39
N MET A 727 40.20 12.38 42.62
CA MET A 727 40.73 12.84 43.92
C MET A 727 41.08 14.34 43.89
N GLY A 728 40.52 15.10 42.93
CA GLY A 728 40.66 16.54 42.79
C GLY A 728 41.93 17.00 42.06
N LEU A 729 43.11 16.48 42.44
CA LEU A 729 44.40 16.79 41.78
C LEU A 729 44.81 15.74 40.73
N PHE A 730 44.20 14.55 40.74
CA PHE A 730 44.46 13.47 39.79
C PHE A 730 43.29 12.48 39.78
N THR A 731 43.07 11.82 38.65
CA THR A 731 42.07 10.74 38.49
C THR A 731 42.77 9.38 38.54
N VAL A 732 42.32 8.49 39.42
CA VAL A 732 42.82 7.11 39.51
C VAL A 732 41.92 6.19 38.70
N HIS A 733 42.50 5.53 37.70
CA HIS A 733 41.84 4.50 36.90
C HIS A 733 42.13 3.11 37.49
N PHE A 734 41.09 2.40 37.93
CA PHE A 734 41.19 1.05 38.45
C PHE A 734 40.38 0.09 37.56
N LYS A 735 41.04 -0.95 37.05
CA LYS A 735 40.41 -2.01 36.25
C LYS A 735 40.77 -3.36 36.84
N LEU A 736 39.76 -4.16 37.15
CA LEU A 736 39.88 -5.53 37.62
C LEU A 736 38.97 -6.42 36.76
N GLU A 737 39.55 -7.44 36.15
CA GLU A 737 38.84 -8.51 35.46
C GLU A 737 39.25 -9.86 36.06
N MET A 738 38.25 -10.65 36.44
CA MET A 738 38.43 -11.99 36.99
C MET A 738 37.40 -12.92 36.37
N GLY A 739 37.82 -14.07 35.88
CA GLY A 739 36.92 -15.06 35.32
C GLY A 739 37.46 -16.48 35.40
N ALA A 740 36.57 -17.42 35.11
CA ALA A 740 36.90 -18.81 34.88
C ALA A 740 36.04 -19.31 33.71
N GLU A 741 36.67 -20.07 32.82
CA GLU A 741 36.06 -20.66 31.63
C GLU A 741 36.29 -22.17 31.66
N LEU A 742 35.30 -22.93 31.19
CA LEU A 742 35.32 -24.38 31.12
C LEU A 742 34.94 -24.78 29.70
N HIS A 743 35.87 -25.43 29.02
CA HIS A 743 35.71 -25.96 27.67
C HIS A 743 35.63 -27.48 27.77
N ILE A 744 34.48 -28.06 27.43
CA ILE A 744 34.25 -29.52 27.43
C ILE A 744 34.04 -29.97 25.99
N TRP A 745 34.62 -31.11 25.63
CA TRP A 745 34.35 -31.80 24.38
C TRP A 745 34.27 -33.31 24.53
N GLY A 746 33.68 -33.98 23.53
CA GLY A 746 33.71 -35.44 23.44
C GLY A 746 32.93 -35.98 22.24
N PRO A 747 32.80 -37.31 22.13
CA PRO A 747 33.36 -38.36 23.00
C PRO A 747 34.84 -38.71 22.71
N PRO A 748 35.62 -39.24 23.70
CA PRO A 748 35.26 -39.37 25.11
C PRO A 748 35.21 -38.01 25.82
N PHE A 749 34.56 -37.94 26.98
CA PHE A 749 34.47 -36.71 27.78
C PHE A 749 35.88 -36.23 28.18
N ALA A 750 36.25 -35.04 27.71
CA ALA A 750 37.51 -34.37 27.97
C ALA A 750 37.30 -32.86 27.96
N GLY A 751 38.28 -32.10 28.44
CA GLY A 751 38.14 -30.66 28.50
C GLY A 751 39.31 -29.95 29.18
N GLU A 752 39.16 -28.65 29.33
CA GLU A 752 40.06 -27.79 30.10
C GLU A 752 39.30 -26.72 30.88
N ALA A 753 39.77 -26.44 32.10
CA ALA A 753 39.30 -25.33 32.91
C ALA A 753 40.37 -24.22 32.93
N PHE A 754 40.04 -23.05 32.40
CA PHE A 754 40.91 -21.89 32.35
C PHE A 754 40.49 -20.89 33.43
N VAL A 755 41.42 -20.46 34.28
CA VAL A 755 41.19 -19.41 35.28
C VAL A 755 42.01 -18.20 34.87
N ASP A 756 41.36 -17.05 34.73
CA ASP A 756 41.99 -15.79 34.31
C ASP A 756 41.69 -14.69 35.30
N TRP A 757 42.68 -14.36 36.14
CA TRP A 757 42.62 -13.23 37.05
C TRP A 757 43.63 -12.18 36.60
N SER A 758 43.35 -10.90 36.84
CA SER A 758 44.21 -9.79 36.42
C SER A 758 45.69 -9.86 36.86
N ILE A 759 46.05 -10.78 37.78
CA ILE A 759 47.39 -10.96 38.33
C ILE A 759 48.05 -12.27 37.86
N PHE A 760 47.27 -13.30 37.51
CA PHE A 760 47.76 -14.58 37.00
C PHE A 760 46.65 -15.38 36.29
N SER A 761 47.05 -16.29 35.39
CA SER A 761 46.15 -17.23 34.73
C SER A 761 46.75 -18.63 34.65
N PHE A 762 45.91 -19.66 34.64
CA PHE A 762 46.34 -21.05 34.48
C PHE A 762 45.24 -21.94 33.87
N THR A 763 45.64 -23.06 33.26
CA THR A 763 44.73 -24.04 32.63
C THR A 763 44.87 -25.42 33.27
N ILE A 764 43.75 -26.05 33.62
CA ILE A 764 43.68 -27.42 34.17
C ILE A 764 43.02 -28.33 33.13
N PRO A 765 43.77 -29.19 32.41
CA PRO A 765 43.20 -30.17 31.50
C PRO A 765 42.61 -31.38 32.26
N PHE A 766 41.55 -32.00 31.72
CA PHE A 766 40.97 -33.25 32.23
C PHE A 766 40.50 -34.17 31.09
N GLY A 767 40.43 -35.48 31.37
CA GLY A 767 40.13 -36.50 30.35
C GLY A 767 41.32 -36.76 29.41
N SER A 768 41.08 -37.51 28.33
CA SER A 768 42.11 -37.73 27.31
C SER A 768 42.29 -36.48 26.47
N ALA A 769 43.39 -35.74 26.67
CA ALA A 769 43.74 -34.57 25.87
C ALA A 769 43.85 -34.87 24.36
N THR A 770 44.08 -36.14 24.00
CA THR A 770 44.11 -36.59 22.60
C THR A 770 42.69 -36.72 22.05
N LYS A 771 42.36 -35.86 21.08
CA LYS A 771 41.08 -35.89 20.34
C LYS A 771 40.99 -37.21 19.55
N LYS A 772 40.19 -38.16 20.03
CA LYS A 772 39.92 -39.42 19.31
C LYS A 772 38.97 -39.11 18.14
N GLU A 773 39.22 -39.68 16.97
CA GLU A 773 38.29 -39.57 15.84
C GLU A 773 36.93 -40.14 16.22
N ALA A 774 35.87 -39.55 15.66
CA ALA A 774 34.51 -39.95 15.94
C ALA A 774 34.25 -41.39 15.46
N GLU A 775 33.69 -42.24 16.32
CA GLU A 775 33.42 -43.63 15.96
C GLU A 775 32.33 -43.73 14.89
N LYS A 776 32.63 -44.47 13.82
CA LYS A 776 31.67 -44.72 12.75
C LYS A 776 30.54 -45.64 13.21
N LEU A 777 29.33 -45.38 12.73
CA LEU A 777 28.22 -46.30 12.90
C LEU A 777 28.36 -47.51 11.96
N ASP A 778 27.84 -48.66 12.39
CA ASP A 778 27.58 -49.78 11.50
C ASP A 778 26.18 -49.65 10.86
N TRP A 779 25.90 -50.50 9.86
CA TRP A 779 24.62 -50.47 9.15
C TRP A 779 23.40 -50.72 10.06
N PRO A 780 23.40 -51.71 10.98
CA PRO A 780 22.30 -51.89 11.93
C PRO A 780 22.00 -50.64 12.77
N ALA A 781 23.02 -50.01 13.35
CA ALA A 781 22.85 -48.79 14.15
C ALA A 781 22.35 -47.63 13.29
N PHE A 782 22.93 -47.43 12.10
CA PHE A 782 22.48 -46.39 11.16
C PHE A 782 21.01 -46.59 10.75
N LYS A 783 20.64 -47.82 10.37
CA LYS A 783 19.25 -48.15 9.98
C LYS A 783 18.27 -47.90 11.12
N GLN A 784 18.63 -48.27 12.35
CA GLN A 784 17.77 -48.08 13.52
C GLN A 784 17.58 -46.59 13.86
N GLN A 785 18.61 -45.77 13.68
CA GLN A 785 18.60 -44.37 14.09
C GLN A 785 18.03 -43.41 13.03
N PHE A 786 18.24 -43.68 11.73
CA PHE A 786 18.00 -42.68 10.68
C PHE A 786 17.03 -43.10 9.59
N ILE A 787 16.66 -44.38 9.49
CA ILE A 787 15.81 -44.86 8.40
C ILE A 787 14.39 -45.13 8.90
N PRO A 788 13.36 -44.46 8.33
CA PRO A 788 11.98 -44.73 8.69
C PRO A 788 11.59 -46.16 8.28
N VAL A 789 11.06 -46.92 9.24
CA VAL A 789 10.56 -48.28 9.02
C VAL A 789 9.04 -48.30 9.16
N ASN A 790 8.36 -48.92 8.19
CA ASN A 790 6.90 -49.14 8.25
C ASN A 790 6.59 -50.49 8.94
N THR A 791 5.31 -50.84 9.00
CA THR A 791 4.79 -52.13 9.48
C THR A 791 5.64 -53.30 8.93
N ASN A 792 6.11 -54.18 9.81
CA ASN A 792 7.05 -55.29 9.53
C ASN A 792 8.55 -54.93 9.37
N LYS A 793 9.00 -53.76 9.83
CA LYS A 793 10.45 -53.36 9.85
C LYS A 793 11.10 -53.31 8.46
N ARG A 794 10.30 -53.15 7.40
CA ARG A 794 10.77 -52.96 6.03
C ARG A 794 10.68 -51.49 5.63
N ILE A 795 11.62 -51.09 4.79
CA ILE A 795 11.58 -49.81 4.07
C ILE A 795 10.69 -50.09 2.86
N THR A 796 9.55 -49.43 2.77
CA THR A 796 8.60 -49.65 1.67
C THR A 796 8.48 -48.35 0.89
N PRO A 797 8.79 -48.34 -0.42
CA PRO A 797 8.46 -47.22 -1.29
C PRO A 797 6.95 -46.97 -1.25
N GLU A 798 6.56 -45.70 -1.30
CA GLU A 798 5.15 -45.31 -1.38
C GLU A 798 4.72 -45.26 -2.84
N ILE A 799 3.54 -45.79 -3.16
CA ILE A 799 2.98 -45.76 -4.50
C ILE A 799 1.77 -44.84 -4.46
N ILE A 800 1.86 -43.72 -5.17
CA ILE A 800 0.88 -42.65 -5.15
C ILE A 800 0.33 -42.48 -6.57
N ILE A 801 -0.99 -42.52 -6.73
CA ILE A 801 -1.62 -42.15 -8.00
C ILE A 801 -1.76 -40.62 -8.02
N GLY A 802 -0.87 -39.95 -8.73
CA GLY A 802 -0.79 -38.49 -8.79
C GLY A 802 -1.76 -37.82 -9.75
N SER A 803 -2.35 -38.58 -10.68
CA SER A 803 -3.37 -38.09 -11.63
C SER A 803 -4.13 -39.26 -12.25
N GLY A 804 -5.32 -38.96 -12.77
CA GLY A 804 -6.15 -39.88 -13.54
C GLY A 804 -7.18 -40.66 -12.72
N ILE A 805 -7.37 -40.39 -11.42
CA ILE A 805 -8.44 -41.03 -10.65
C ILE A 805 -9.79 -40.48 -11.10
N ILE A 806 -10.68 -41.37 -11.55
CA ILE A 806 -12.07 -41.06 -11.88
C ILE A 806 -12.97 -41.33 -10.68
N ASN A 807 -12.81 -42.50 -10.03
CA ASN A 807 -13.64 -42.91 -8.91
C ASN A 807 -12.93 -43.96 -8.03
N GLU A 808 -13.38 -44.13 -6.79
CA GLU A 808 -12.95 -45.19 -5.87
C GLU A 808 -14.11 -46.15 -5.56
N TYR A 809 -13.88 -47.45 -5.68
CA TYR A 809 -14.84 -48.51 -5.37
C TYR A 809 -14.29 -49.39 -4.27
N THR A 810 -15.06 -49.62 -3.20
CA THR A 810 -14.70 -50.56 -2.14
C THR A 810 -15.47 -51.85 -2.35
N VAL A 811 -14.76 -52.95 -2.59
CA VAL A 811 -15.32 -54.29 -2.72
C VAL A 811 -15.00 -55.09 -1.47
N ARG A 812 -16.03 -55.57 -0.78
CA ARG A 812 -15.87 -56.46 0.37
C ARG A 812 -15.59 -57.87 -0.13
N THR A 813 -14.44 -58.41 0.21
CA THR A 813 -14.06 -59.80 -0.04
C THR A 813 -14.02 -60.58 1.27
N SER A 814 -13.99 -61.92 1.18
CA SER A 814 -13.80 -62.80 2.33
C SER A 814 -12.45 -62.59 3.05
N ALA A 815 -11.49 -61.92 2.42
CA ALA A 815 -10.19 -61.55 2.98
C ALA A 815 -10.13 -60.11 3.52
N GLY A 816 -11.22 -59.33 3.42
CA GLY A 816 -11.31 -57.93 3.84
C GLY A 816 -11.83 -56.99 2.75
N GLU A 817 -11.87 -55.69 3.04
CA GLU A 817 -12.24 -54.66 2.06
C GLU A 817 -11.06 -54.36 1.13
N ILE A 818 -11.27 -54.51 -0.19
CA ILE A 818 -10.30 -54.12 -1.22
C ILE A 818 -10.81 -52.86 -1.90
N LYS A 819 -9.96 -51.84 -1.98
CA LYS A 819 -10.23 -50.60 -2.72
C LYS A 819 -9.72 -50.72 -4.14
N TYR A 820 -10.60 -50.50 -5.11
CA TYR A 820 -10.29 -50.40 -6.53
C TYR A 820 -10.42 -48.95 -6.97
N LEU A 821 -9.38 -48.42 -7.62
CA LEU A 821 -9.41 -47.09 -8.20
C LEU A 821 -9.72 -47.22 -9.69
N LEU A 822 -10.84 -46.66 -10.13
CA LEU A 822 -11.13 -46.48 -11.54
C LEU A 822 -10.35 -45.27 -12.03
N VAL A 823 -9.49 -45.48 -13.01
CA VAL A 823 -8.58 -44.46 -13.52
C VAL A 823 -8.75 -44.24 -15.02
N ASN A 824 -8.55 -43.00 -15.46
CA ASN A 824 -8.37 -42.65 -16.87
C ASN A 824 -6.94 -43.02 -17.29
N PRO A 825 -6.75 -44.02 -18.17
CA PRO A 825 -5.42 -44.50 -18.53
C PRO A 825 -4.55 -43.43 -19.21
N HIS A 826 -5.14 -42.46 -19.91
CA HIS A 826 -4.40 -41.40 -20.61
C HIS A 826 -3.86 -40.32 -19.67
N GLN A 827 -4.50 -40.14 -18.52
CA GLN A 827 -4.09 -39.17 -17.49
C GLN A 827 -3.42 -39.85 -16.30
N LEU A 828 -3.31 -41.18 -16.33
CA LEU A 828 -2.77 -41.97 -15.24
C LEU A 828 -1.29 -41.62 -15.04
N ARG A 829 -1.00 -41.10 -13.85
CA ARG A 829 0.35 -40.84 -13.38
C ARG A 829 0.54 -41.54 -12.05
N ILE A 830 1.52 -42.44 -11.98
CA ILE A 830 1.86 -43.16 -10.76
C ILE A 830 3.25 -42.71 -10.33
N ASN A 831 3.37 -42.16 -9.12
CA ASN A 831 4.63 -41.83 -8.50
C ASN A 831 5.03 -42.96 -7.54
N VAL A 832 6.28 -43.40 -7.63
CA VAL A 832 6.89 -44.34 -6.69
C VAL A 832 7.96 -43.58 -5.90
N ASP A 833 7.67 -43.32 -4.63
CA ASP A 833 8.44 -42.43 -3.77
C ASP A 833 9.26 -43.24 -2.76
N ILE A 834 10.52 -42.85 -2.57
CA ILE A 834 11.47 -43.59 -1.72
C ILE A 834 11.93 -42.68 -0.56
N PRO A 835 11.92 -43.17 0.68
CA PRO A 835 12.33 -42.36 1.84
C PRO A 835 13.82 -42.00 1.85
N LEU A 836 14.65 -42.71 1.08
CA LEU A 836 16.11 -42.58 1.01
C LEU A 836 16.59 -42.42 -0.44
N PRO A 837 17.72 -41.73 -0.66
CA PRO A 837 18.24 -41.53 -2.00
C PRO A 837 18.71 -42.83 -2.63
N VAL A 838 18.54 -42.92 -3.95
CA VAL A 838 19.04 -44.03 -4.76
C VAL A 838 20.03 -43.53 -5.80
N THR A 839 20.96 -44.39 -6.22
CA THR A 839 21.96 -44.04 -7.26
C THR A 839 21.60 -44.61 -8.63
N THR A 840 20.75 -45.65 -8.65
CA THR A 840 20.32 -46.34 -9.87
C THR A 840 18.81 -46.60 -9.85
N VAL A 841 18.14 -46.42 -10.98
CA VAL A 841 16.72 -46.75 -11.17
C VAL A 841 16.62 -47.76 -12.31
N LYS A 842 16.00 -48.90 -12.05
CA LYS A 842 15.77 -49.97 -13.01
C LYS A 842 14.28 -50.12 -13.31
N VAL A 843 13.94 -50.06 -14.58
CA VAL A 843 12.56 -50.14 -15.10
C VAL A 843 12.50 -51.10 -16.29
N PRO A 844 11.35 -51.73 -16.57
CA PRO A 844 11.13 -52.50 -17.80
C PRO A 844 11.36 -51.62 -19.04
N ASP A 845 12.11 -52.13 -20.00
CA ASP A 845 12.19 -51.55 -21.34
C ASP A 845 11.01 -52.01 -22.23
N LEU A 846 11.05 -51.66 -23.52
CA LEU A 846 10.00 -52.03 -24.48
C LEU A 846 9.83 -53.54 -24.65
N SER A 847 10.83 -54.35 -24.29
CA SER A 847 10.75 -55.82 -24.30
C SER A 847 10.22 -56.40 -22.98
N GLY A 848 9.95 -55.56 -21.99
CA GLY A 848 9.55 -55.98 -20.63
C GLY A 848 10.74 -56.41 -19.77
N VAL A 849 11.98 -56.29 -20.25
CA VAL A 849 13.20 -56.62 -19.50
C VAL A 849 13.60 -55.44 -18.62
N VAL A 850 13.85 -55.72 -17.35
CA VAL A 850 14.18 -54.68 -16.36
C VAL A 850 15.66 -54.27 -16.47
N ASN A 851 15.90 -53.06 -16.97
CA ASN A 851 17.22 -52.48 -17.19
C ASN A 851 17.36 -51.12 -16.48
N GLU A 852 18.58 -50.60 -16.32
CA GLU A 852 18.75 -49.21 -15.87
C GLU A 852 18.09 -48.26 -16.88
N ILE A 853 17.36 -47.27 -16.36
CA ILE A 853 16.71 -46.28 -17.22
C ILE A 853 17.75 -45.52 -18.06
N SER A 854 17.39 -45.16 -19.30
CA SER A 854 18.32 -44.56 -20.24
C SER A 854 18.90 -43.23 -19.72
N ALA A 855 20.16 -42.95 -20.04
CA ALA A 855 20.89 -41.78 -19.56
C ALA A 855 20.24 -40.45 -19.99
N ASP A 856 19.57 -40.42 -21.14
CA ASP A 856 18.83 -39.30 -21.71
C ASP A 856 17.39 -39.16 -21.18
N SER A 857 16.94 -40.08 -20.32
CA SER A 857 15.59 -40.03 -19.76
C SER A 857 15.40 -38.77 -18.90
N LYS A 858 14.21 -38.18 -19.00
CA LYS A 858 13.89 -36.94 -18.27
C LYS A 858 13.93 -37.17 -16.77
N MET A 859 14.63 -36.28 -16.07
CA MET A 859 14.69 -36.22 -14.62
C MET A 859 14.11 -34.89 -14.16
N GLN A 860 12.96 -34.94 -13.48
CA GLN A 860 12.33 -33.78 -12.89
C GLN A 860 13.12 -33.32 -11.66
N THR A 861 13.45 -32.03 -11.62
CA THR A 861 14.10 -31.35 -10.51
C THR A 861 13.25 -30.16 -10.10
N ASP A 862 13.48 -29.61 -8.91
CA ASP A 862 12.76 -28.42 -8.45
C ASP A 862 13.05 -27.18 -9.31
N SER A 863 14.17 -27.16 -10.04
CA SER A 863 14.60 -26.06 -10.94
C SER A 863 14.24 -26.29 -12.41
N GLY A 864 13.57 -27.38 -12.76
CA GLY A 864 13.24 -27.74 -14.15
C GLY A 864 13.54 -29.20 -14.48
N THR A 865 13.72 -29.52 -15.77
CA THR A 865 14.04 -30.87 -16.23
C THR A 865 15.52 -31.01 -16.58
N LEU A 866 16.20 -32.00 -15.98
CA LEU A 866 17.56 -32.44 -16.33
C LEU A 866 17.53 -33.83 -16.98
N GLN A 867 18.70 -34.34 -17.39
CA GLN A 867 18.82 -35.73 -17.84
C GLN A 867 19.15 -36.65 -16.66
N TYR A 868 18.73 -37.92 -16.74
CA TYR A 868 19.07 -38.94 -15.75
C TYR A 868 20.59 -39.13 -15.57
N ALA A 869 21.38 -38.81 -16.59
CA ALA A 869 22.84 -38.77 -16.53
C ALA A 869 23.38 -37.78 -15.48
N ASP A 870 22.70 -36.65 -15.28
CA ASP A 870 23.10 -35.52 -14.42
C ASP A 870 22.80 -35.73 -12.93
N ARG A 871 22.21 -36.88 -12.58
CA ARG A 871 21.92 -37.24 -11.19
C ARG A 871 23.16 -37.22 -10.31
N ASN A 872 22.97 -36.99 -9.02
CA ASN A 872 24.05 -37.07 -8.05
C ASN A 872 24.48 -38.52 -7.82
N ARG A 873 25.65 -38.90 -8.36
CA ARG A 873 26.27 -40.22 -8.15
C ARG A 873 27.31 -40.23 -7.02
N THR A 874 27.61 -39.06 -6.45
CA THR A 874 28.63 -38.86 -5.42
C THR A 874 28.06 -38.91 -4.01
N LEU A 875 27.07 -39.76 -3.78
CA LEU A 875 26.44 -39.96 -2.47
C LEU A 875 27.22 -41.00 -1.65
N GLY A 876 27.19 -40.84 -0.33
CA GLY A 876 27.78 -41.75 0.65
C GLY A 876 26.86 -41.97 1.84
N ILE A 877 27.38 -42.56 2.92
CA ILE A 877 26.70 -42.66 4.21
C ILE A 877 27.64 -42.10 5.27
N ARG A 878 27.56 -40.79 5.49
CA ARG A 878 28.50 -40.05 6.36
C ARG A 878 28.57 -40.60 7.79
N PRO A 879 27.47 -40.96 8.47
CA PRO A 879 27.53 -41.56 9.80
C PRO A 879 28.34 -42.86 9.88
N MET A 880 28.41 -43.60 8.76
CA MET A 880 29.19 -44.83 8.63
C MET A 880 30.60 -44.57 8.06
N GLN A 881 30.92 -43.32 7.72
CA GLN A 881 32.12 -42.91 6.98
C GLN A 881 32.26 -43.60 5.61
N GLU A 882 31.14 -44.02 5.02
CA GLU A 882 31.12 -44.64 3.69
C GLU A 882 31.13 -43.56 2.61
N THR A 883 32.15 -43.57 1.75
CA THR A 883 32.32 -42.57 0.68
C THR A 883 31.51 -42.88 -0.58
N SER A 884 30.81 -44.01 -0.61
CA SER A 884 29.99 -44.45 -1.75
C SER A 884 28.70 -45.11 -1.27
N LEU A 885 27.58 -44.74 -1.88
CA LEU A 885 26.27 -45.36 -1.66
C LEU A 885 25.89 -46.20 -2.89
N ALA A 886 25.85 -47.53 -2.74
CA ALA A 886 25.31 -48.43 -3.75
C ALA A 886 23.82 -48.69 -3.46
N SER A 887 22.92 -47.97 -4.15
CA SER A 887 21.48 -48.06 -3.91
C SER A 887 20.68 -48.11 -5.21
N ALA A 888 19.79 -49.09 -5.36
CA ALA A 888 19.01 -49.30 -6.58
C ALA A 888 17.50 -49.40 -6.30
N LEU A 889 16.70 -48.58 -6.99
CA LEU A 889 15.26 -48.77 -7.09
C LEU A 889 14.97 -49.69 -8.28
N THR A 890 14.25 -50.78 -8.06
CA THR A 890 13.74 -51.63 -9.14
C THR A 890 12.22 -51.57 -9.17
N VAL A 891 11.65 -51.06 -10.26
CA VAL A 891 10.21 -51.00 -10.46
C VAL A 891 9.80 -52.09 -11.44
N LYS A 892 8.70 -52.78 -11.13
CA LYS A 892 8.06 -53.76 -12.02
C LYS A 892 6.61 -53.36 -12.18
N VAL A 893 6.16 -53.25 -13.43
CA VAL A 893 4.76 -52.98 -13.75
C VAL A 893 4.21 -54.20 -14.46
N LEU A 894 3.16 -54.79 -13.88
CA LEU A 894 2.58 -56.04 -14.35
C LEU A 894 1.11 -55.82 -14.67
N MET A 895 0.65 -56.38 -15.79
CA MET A 895 -0.76 -56.51 -16.14
C MET A 895 -1.10 -58.00 -16.17
N ASN A 896 -2.07 -58.43 -15.37
CA ASN A 896 -2.45 -59.84 -15.22
C ASN A 896 -1.25 -60.76 -14.94
N GLY A 897 -0.29 -60.27 -14.14
CA GLY A 897 0.93 -61.00 -13.77
C GLY A 897 2.04 -61.01 -14.83
N GLN A 898 1.82 -60.43 -16.02
CA GLN A 898 2.81 -60.34 -17.10
C GLN A 898 3.43 -58.93 -17.18
N PRO A 899 4.73 -58.79 -17.53
CA PRO A 899 5.35 -57.48 -17.75
C PRO A 899 4.68 -56.71 -18.89
N LEU A 900 4.48 -55.41 -18.69
CA LEU A 900 4.09 -54.51 -19.78
C LEU A 900 5.23 -54.39 -20.80
N SER A 901 4.91 -54.56 -22.08
CA SER A 901 5.85 -54.50 -23.21
C SER A 901 5.18 -53.98 -24.48
N GLY A 902 5.97 -53.68 -25.52
CA GLY A 902 5.49 -53.18 -26.81
C GLY A 902 4.72 -51.87 -26.67
N ASP A 903 3.52 -51.82 -27.24
CA ASP A 903 2.65 -50.64 -27.24
C ASP A 903 2.07 -50.32 -25.84
N PHE A 904 2.06 -51.30 -24.94
CA PHE A 904 1.61 -51.12 -23.55
C PHE A 904 2.75 -50.75 -22.59
N ALA A 905 3.99 -50.64 -23.08
CA ALA A 905 5.13 -50.24 -22.26
C ALA A 905 4.95 -48.77 -21.80
N PRO A 906 4.96 -48.49 -20.50
CA PRO A 906 4.77 -47.13 -20.00
C PRO A 906 6.02 -46.27 -20.24
N HIS A 907 5.83 -44.96 -20.21
CA HIS A 907 6.93 -44.01 -20.15
C HIS A 907 7.36 -43.81 -18.69
N TYR A 908 8.67 -43.82 -18.47
CA TYR A 908 9.28 -43.60 -17.16
C TYR A 908 10.06 -42.28 -17.16
N SER A 909 9.87 -41.48 -16.11
CA SER A 909 10.74 -40.35 -15.80
C SER A 909 11.12 -40.41 -14.32
N THR A 910 12.30 -39.93 -13.97
CA THR A 910 12.73 -39.89 -12.55
C THR A 910 12.50 -38.51 -11.96
N TYR A 911 12.52 -38.40 -10.64
CA TYR A 911 12.59 -37.10 -10.00
C TYR A 911 13.56 -37.11 -8.82
N THR A 912 14.07 -35.93 -8.51
CA THR A 912 15.07 -35.72 -7.45
C THR A 912 14.55 -34.80 -6.37
N ALA A 913 15.15 -34.87 -5.19
CA ALA A 913 15.06 -33.81 -4.19
C ALA A 913 16.43 -33.59 -3.55
N GLY A 914 16.58 -32.48 -2.83
CA GLY A 914 17.76 -32.28 -1.98
C GLY A 914 17.75 -33.25 -0.79
N VAL A 915 18.94 -33.72 -0.40
CA VAL A 915 19.12 -34.59 0.77
C VAL A 915 20.19 -34.03 1.71
N PRO A 916 20.05 -34.21 3.03
CA PRO A 916 20.99 -33.63 3.99
C PRO A 916 22.38 -34.25 3.85
N GLY A 917 23.40 -33.40 3.68
CA GLY A 917 24.79 -33.82 3.58
C GLY A 917 25.31 -34.48 4.86
N SER A 918 24.73 -34.16 6.02
CA SER A 918 25.03 -34.81 7.30
C SER A 918 24.76 -36.33 7.30
N LEU A 919 23.86 -36.80 6.43
CA LEU A 919 23.57 -38.23 6.27
C LEU A 919 24.20 -38.80 5.00
N TRP A 920 24.09 -38.09 3.87
CA TRP A 920 24.31 -38.68 2.54
C TRP A 920 25.56 -38.19 1.80
N SER A 921 26.40 -37.37 2.43
CA SER A 921 27.63 -36.90 1.81
C SER A 921 28.69 -38.00 1.74
N ASN A 922 29.43 -38.02 0.65
CA ASN A 922 30.64 -38.82 0.49
C ASN A 922 31.88 -38.18 1.16
N GLN A 923 31.76 -36.97 1.68
CA GLN A 923 32.82 -36.27 2.41
C GLN A 923 32.61 -36.40 3.92
N GLN A 924 33.72 -36.53 4.64
CA GLN A 924 33.73 -36.38 6.09
C GLN A 924 33.28 -34.95 6.48
N GLY A 925 32.70 -34.82 7.67
CA GLY A 925 32.29 -33.52 8.18
C GLY A 925 33.50 -32.61 8.41
N SER A 926 33.40 -31.37 7.95
CA SER A 926 34.46 -30.35 8.11
C SER A 926 34.40 -29.59 9.45
N GLY A 927 33.34 -29.80 10.22
CA GLY A 927 33.12 -29.17 11.51
C GLY A 927 34.06 -29.71 12.60
N ASN A 928 34.30 -28.88 13.61
CA ASN A 928 35.03 -29.27 14.80
C ASN A 928 34.32 -28.73 16.06
N ASN A 929 34.88 -29.02 17.23
CA ASN A 929 34.32 -28.65 18.52
C ASN A 929 34.13 -27.12 18.70
N ASN A 930 34.92 -26.30 17.99
CA ASN A 930 34.89 -24.84 18.11
C ASN A 930 34.07 -24.17 16.99
N THR A 931 33.97 -24.81 15.82
CA THR A 931 33.27 -24.29 14.65
C THR A 931 32.39 -25.39 14.03
N PRO A 932 31.05 -25.28 14.13
CA PRO A 932 30.15 -26.21 13.45
C PRO A 932 30.34 -26.20 11.94
N GLU A 933 30.09 -27.34 11.30
CA GLU A 933 30.05 -27.41 9.84
C GLU A 933 28.85 -26.62 9.29
N ASP A 934 29.06 -25.94 8.17
CA ASP A 934 27.98 -25.32 7.42
C ASP A 934 26.91 -26.35 7.00
N VAL A 935 25.65 -25.97 7.10
CA VAL A 935 24.54 -26.83 6.65
C VAL A 935 24.66 -27.01 5.13
N LYS A 936 24.75 -28.27 4.68
CA LYS A 936 24.88 -28.65 3.27
C LYS A 936 23.71 -29.53 2.84
N VAL A 937 23.04 -29.14 1.76
CA VAL A 937 22.05 -29.95 1.04
C VAL A 937 22.67 -30.44 -0.26
N LEU A 938 22.64 -31.76 -0.48
CA LEU A 938 23.11 -32.37 -1.72
C LEU A 938 21.96 -32.39 -2.72
N GLN A 939 22.13 -31.66 -3.81
CA GLN A 939 21.13 -31.56 -4.88
C GLN A 939 21.12 -32.80 -5.79
N ASN A 940 20.07 -32.91 -6.60
CA ASN A 940 19.89 -33.92 -7.65
C ASN A 940 20.00 -35.38 -7.15
N ALA A 941 19.68 -35.64 -5.88
CA ALA A 941 19.60 -37.00 -5.37
C ALA A 941 18.27 -37.62 -5.80
N LEU A 942 18.31 -38.80 -6.45
CA LEU A 942 17.10 -39.46 -6.92
C LEU A 942 16.22 -39.89 -5.75
N LYS A 943 14.92 -39.58 -5.85
CA LYS A 943 13.93 -39.87 -4.80
C LYS A 943 12.79 -40.75 -5.27
N GLY A 944 12.60 -40.91 -6.58
CA GLY A 944 11.59 -41.80 -7.09
C GLY A 944 11.49 -41.84 -8.61
N VAL A 945 10.45 -42.52 -9.08
CA VAL A 945 10.10 -42.63 -10.50
C VAL A 945 8.63 -42.29 -10.71
N VAL A 946 8.35 -41.61 -11.80
CA VAL A 946 7.02 -41.35 -12.33
C VAL A 946 6.77 -42.28 -13.51
N ILE A 947 5.64 -42.97 -13.45
CA ILE A 947 5.16 -43.88 -14.48
C ILE A 947 3.93 -43.23 -15.13
N THR A 948 3.98 -43.07 -16.44
CA THR A 948 2.90 -42.49 -17.24
C THR A 948 2.61 -43.38 -18.44
N ALA A 949 1.38 -43.36 -18.96
CA ALA A 949 1.11 -43.98 -20.25
C ALA A 949 2.00 -43.33 -21.34
N ARG A 950 2.47 -44.13 -22.29
CA ARG A 950 3.16 -43.59 -23.46
C ARG A 950 2.13 -42.92 -24.36
N GLU A 951 2.41 -41.71 -24.84
CA GLU A 951 1.59 -41.11 -25.88
C GLU A 951 1.63 -42.03 -27.12
N ALA A 952 0.47 -42.54 -27.54
CA ALA A 952 0.42 -43.29 -28.78
C ALA A 952 0.61 -42.29 -29.93
N PRO A 953 1.44 -42.61 -30.94
CA PRO A 953 1.51 -41.78 -32.14
C PRO A 953 0.10 -41.64 -32.73
N ALA A 954 -0.23 -40.45 -33.23
CA ALA A 954 -1.50 -40.24 -33.91
C ALA A 954 -1.65 -41.29 -35.03
N PRO A 955 -2.79 -42.00 -35.12
CA PRO A 955 -2.97 -42.99 -36.16
C PRO A 955 -2.86 -42.31 -37.53
N VAL A 956 -2.17 -42.96 -38.48
CA VAL A 956 -1.91 -42.40 -39.82
C VAL A 956 -3.21 -42.10 -40.57
N ASP A 957 -4.28 -42.86 -40.26
CA ASP A 957 -5.63 -42.65 -40.74
C ASP A 957 -6.63 -42.58 -39.56
N PRO A 958 -7.70 -41.77 -39.65
CA PRO A 958 -8.76 -41.80 -38.66
C PRO A 958 -9.45 -43.18 -38.65
N PRO A 959 -9.82 -43.74 -37.48
CA PRO A 959 -10.51 -45.03 -37.44
C PRO A 959 -11.84 -44.96 -38.21
N GLY A 960 -12.04 -45.90 -39.14
CA GLY A 960 -13.28 -46.01 -39.90
C GLY A 960 -14.47 -46.32 -38.98
N PHE A 961 -15.60 -45.66 -39.21
CA PHE A 961 -16.84 -45.87 -38.46
C PHE A 961 -17.85 -46.60 -39.36
N ASP A 962 -18.32 -47.79 -38.98
CA ASP A 962 -19.33 -48.52 -39.74
C ASP A 962 -20.71 -47.88 -39.51
N LEU A 963 -21.29 -47.35 -40.59
CA LEU A 963 -22.57 -46.64 -40.57
C LEU A 963 -23.74 -47.48 -41.08
N ASN A 964 -23.54 -48.77 -41.36
CA ASN A 964 -24.61 -49.65 -41.82
C ASN A 964 -25.79 -49.67 -40.82
N GLY A 965 -26.97 -49.30 -41.30
CA GLY A 965 -28.23 -49.35 -40.53
C GLY A 965 -28.49 -48.19 -39.56
N LYS A 966 -27.72 -47.10 -39.60
CA LYS A 966 -27.77 -46.02 -38.58
C LYS A 966 -28.40 -44.69 -39.04
N PHE A 967 -28.96 -44.58 -40.26
CA PHE A 967 -29.63 -43.36 -40.75
C PHE A 967 -31.15 -43.47 -40.87
N ARG A 968 -31.86 -42.38 -40.52
CA ARG A 968 -33.27 -42.12 -40.85
C ARG A 968 -33.39 -40.65 -41.29
N ALA A 969 -34.07 -40.37 -42.40
CA ALA A 969 -34.18 -39.02 -42.98
C ALA A 969 -35.22 -38.15 -42.24
N VAL A 970 -34.90 -36.86 -42.03
CA VAL A 970 -35.81 -35.82 -41.50
C VAL A 970 -35.55 -34.49 -42.22
N ASP A 971 -36.61 -33.85 -42.73
CA ASP A 971 -36.74 -32.46 -43.21
C ASP A 971 -35.62 -31.86 -44.10
N GLU A 972 -35.42 -32.46 -45.29
CA GLU A 972 -34.93 -31.89 -46.58
C GLU A 972 -34.00 -30.65 -46.57
N SER A 973 -33.10 -30.55 -45.59
CA SER A 973 -32.02 -29.56 -45.59
C SER A 973 -30.78 -30.13 -44.89
N LEU A 974 -29.65 -30.11 -45.59
CA LEU A 974 -28.37 -30.62 -45.10
C LEU A 974 -27.47 -29.43 -44.75
N ARG A 975 -27.40 -29.07 -43.45
CA ARG A 975 -26.37 -28.15 -42.93
C ARG A 975 -25.35 -28.92 -42.11
N TRP A 976 -24.10 -28.92 -42.56
CA TRP A 976 -22.96 -29.46 -41.83
C TRP A 976 -22.40 -28.41 -40.87
N ASN A 977 -22.69 -28.56 -39.58
CA ASN A 977 -21.97 -27.85 -38.52
C ASN A 977 -21.14 -28.87 -37.73
N TYR A 978 -19.83 -28.86 -37.94
CA TYR A 978 -18.90 -29.56 -37.06
C TYR A 978 -18.67 -28.71 -35.81
N ILE A 979 -19.05 -29.23 -34.65
CA ILE A 979 -18.62 -28.72 -33.34
C ILE A 979 -17.88 -29.88 -32.70
N ALA A 980 -16.56 -29.75 -32.55
CA ALA A 980 -15.78 -30.72 -31.78
C ALA A 980 -16.39 -30.80 -30.37
N ALA A 981 -16.70 -32.01 -29.90
CA ALA A 981 -17.15 -32.19 -28.52
C ALA A 981 -16.01 -31.74 -27.58
N LEU A 982 -16.18 -30.56 -26.97
CA LEU A 982 -15.31 -30.07 -25.90
C LEU A 982 -15.60 -30.90 -24.64
N THR A 983 -15.08 -32.13 -24.59
CA THR A 983 -15.04 -32.90 -23.35
C THR A 983 -13.88 -32.41 -22.49
N GLY A 984 -14.14 -31.30 -21.79
CA GLY A 984 -13.32 -30.78 -20.70
C GLY A 984 -12.05 -30.02 -21.11
N PRO A 985 -11.54 -29.12 -20.25
CA PRO A 985 -10.40 -28.24 -20.55
C PRO A 985 -9.04 -28.93 -20.79
N ASP A 986 -8.89 -30.24 -20.56
CA ASP A 986 -7.57 -30.88 -20.44
C ASP A 986 -7.29 -32.05 -21.42
N ASN A 987 -8.05 -32.20 -22.52
CA ASN A 987 -7.90 -33.34 -23.44
C ASN A 987 -7.14 -33.01 -24.74
N THR A 988 -5.98 -32.35 -24.62
CA THR A 988 -5.28 -31.72 -25.76
C THR A 988 -4.33 -32.63 -26.55
N ALA A 989 -3.83 -33.73 -25.98
CA ALA A 989 -2.77 -34.53 -26.62
C ALA A 989 -3.17 -35.16 -27.96
N TYR A 990 -4.44 -35.54 -28.15
CA TYR A 990 -4.94 -36.09 -29.42
C TYR A 990 -5.64 -35.07 -30.30
N SER A 991 -6.02 -33.90 -29.78
CA SER A 991 -6.99 -33.04 -30.48
C SER A 991 -6.41 -32.36 -31.71
N ASP A 992 -5.15 -31.89 -31.68
CA ASP A 992 -4.59 -31.11 -32.78
C ASP A 992 -4.03 -31.96 -33.93
N PRO A 993 -3.33 -33.09 -33.70
CA PRO A 993 -2.96 -34.01 -34.77
C PRO A 993 -4.19 -34.63 -35.45
N ILE A 994 -5.20 -35.04 -34.67
CA ILE A 994 -6.45 -35.59 -35.24
C ILE A 994 -7.24 -34.49 -35.96
N LYS A 995 -7.33 -33.27 -35.45
CA LYS A 995 -7.91 -32.13 -36.20
C LYS A 995 -7.17 -31.90 -37.50
N THR A 996 -5.84 -31.97 -37.50
CA THR A 996 -5.02 -31.77 -38.71
C THR A 996 -5.25 -32.89 -39.72
N ILE A 997 -5.30 -34.15 -39.28
CA ILE A 997 -5.60 -35.30 -40.14
C ILE A 997 -7.04 -35.22 -40.69
N ILE A 998 -8.02 -34.88 -39.84
CA ILE A 998 -9.42 -34.69 -40.24
C ILE A 998 -9.54 -33.53 -41.22
N ASN A 999 -8.90 -32.39 -40.97
CA ASN A 999 -8.92 -31.24 -41.87
C ASN A 999 -8.24 -31.59 -43.19
N ASN A 1000 -7.07 -32.24 -43.17
CA ASN A 1000 -6.38 -32.67 -44.39
C ASN A 1000 -7.21 -33.68 -45.21
N LYS A 1001 -7.93 -34.61 -44.55
CA LYS A 1001 -8.86 -35.53 -45.22
C LYS A 1001 -10.15 -34.85 -45.67
N MET A 1002 -10.65 -33.87 -44.92
CA MET A 1002 -11.76 -33.02 -45.32
C MET A 1002 -11.38 -32.11 -46.49
N ASP A 1003 -10.12 -31.73 -46.64
CA ASP A 1003 -9.63 -30.92 -47.76
C ASP A 1003 -9.10 -31.79 -48.92
N ASP A 1004 -9.04 -33.12 -48.73
CA ASP A 1004 -8.67 -34.07 -49.77
C ASP A 1004 -9.61 -33.92 -50.97
N ALA A 1005 -9.02 -33.76 -52.16
CA ALA A 1005 -9.77 -33.47 -53.38
C ALA A 1005 -10.76 -34.58 -53.74
N VAL A 1006 -10.43 -35.85 -53.44
CA VAL A 1006 -11.29 -37.01 -53.71
C VAL A 1006 -12.46 -37.03 -52.71
N ILE A 1007 -12.19 -36.80 -51.43
CA ILE A 1007 -13.24 -36.74 -50.40
C ILE A 1007 -14.15 -35.52 -50.61
N THR A 1008 -13.58 -34.40 -51.05
CA THR A 1008 -14.33 -33.19 -51.43
C THR A 1008 -15.19 -33.43 -52.65
N ALA A 1009 -14.66 -34.08 -53.70
CA ALA A 1009 -15.43 -34.45 -54.88
C ALA A 1009 -16.58 -35.40 -54.54
N ASN A 1010 -16.34 -36.40 -53.68
CA ASN A 1010 -17.37 -37.34 -53.24
C ASN A 1010 -18.45 -36.64 -52.41
N ARG A 1011 -18.09 -35.75 -51.47
CA ARG A 1011 -19.07 -34.93 -50.72
C ARG A 1011 -19.87 -34.03 -51.65
N GLN A 1012 -19.23 -33.41 -52.64
CA GLN A 1012 -19.92 -32.56 -53.60
C GLN A 1012 -20.85 -33.37 -54.50
N ALA A 1013 -20.45 -34.57 -54.92
CA ALA A 1013 -21.31 -35.50 -55.66
C ALA A 1013 -22.53 -35.92 -54.84
N ILE A 1014 -22.38 -36.18 -53.52
CA ILE A 1014 -23.49 -36.47 -52.61
C ILE A 1014 -24.43 -35.27 -52.50
N ILE A 1015 -23.89 -34.06 -52.33
CA ILE A 1015 -24.67 -32.82 -52.25
C ILE A 1015 -25.42 -32.56 -53.57
N THR A 1016 -24.75 -32.72 -54.71
CA THR A 1016 -25.38 -32.57 -56.04
C THR A 1016 -26.45 -33.63 -56.28
N ALA A 1017 -26.21 -34.89 -55.91
CA ALA A 1017 -27.21 -35.96 -56.03
C ALA A 1017 -28.42 -35.72 -55.11
N ALA A 1018 -28.20 -35.21 -53.89
CA ALA A 1018 -29.27 -34.85 -52.96
C ALA A 1018 -30.09 -33.64 -53.45
N LEU A 1019 -29.45 -32.62 -54.03
CA LEU A 1019 -30.10 -31.44 -54.59
C LEU A 1019 -30.90 -31.78 -55.87
N GLN A 1020 -30.42 -32.70 -56.71
CA GLN A 1020 -31.16 -33.16 -57.90
C GLN A 1020 -32.46 -33.90 -57.56
N VAL A 1021 -32.54 -34.54 -56.38
CA VAL A 1021 -33.78 -35.16 -55.88
C VAL A 1021 -34.77 -34.10 -55.37
N GLN A 1022 -34.27 -32.94 -54.91
CA GLN A 1022 -35.07 -31.85 -54.38
C GLN A 1022 -35.71 -30.98 -55.49
N GLU A 1023 -35.09 -30.89 -56.66
CA GLU A 1023 -35.61 -30.11 -57.81
C GLU A 1023 -36.56 -30.91 -58.74
N SER A 1024 -36.71 -32.22 -58.55
CA SER A 1024 -37.69 -33.01 -59.31
C SER A 1024 -39.07 -33.00 -58.64
N GLU A 1025 -39.86 -31.96 -58.87
CA GLU A 1025 -41.31 -32.00 -58.69
C GLU A 1025 -41.94 -32.92 -59.76
N GLU A 1026 -41.92 -34.25 -59.55
CA GLU A 1026 -42.94 -35.16 -60.09
C GLU A 1026 -42.85 -36.58 -59.50
N THR A 1027 -43.88 -36.94 -58.73
CA THR A 1027 -44.48 -38.28 -58.54
C THR A 1027 -43.61 -39.52 -58.23
N THR A 1028 -43.79 -40.06 -57.01
CA THR A 1028 -43.49 -41.46 -56.59
C THR A 1028 -42.09 -42.01 -56.91
N VAL A 1029 -41.16 -41.87 -55.95
CA VAL A 1029 -39.89 -42.61 -55.96
C VAL A 1029 -40.16 -44.07 -55.59
N THR A 1030 -40.09 -44.99 -56.56
CA THR A 1030 -40.03 -46.44 -56.30
C THR A 1030 -38.64 -46.84 -55.81
N ALA A 1031 -38.57 -47.82 -54.90
CA ALA A 1031 -37.38 -48.25 -54.15
C ALA A 1031 -36.13 -48.63 -54.99
N SER A 1032 -36.25 -48.79 -56.31
CA SER A 1032 -35.09 -49.06 -57.16
C SER A 1032 -34.18 -47.84 -57.40
N LYS A 1033 -34.67 -46.61 -57.22
CA LYS A 1033 -33.82 -45.39 -57.29
C LYS A 1033 -33.03 -45.13 -55.99
N LEU A 1034 -33.44 -45.70 -54.85
CA LEU A 1034 -32.70 -45.60 -53.58
C LEU A 1034 -31.31 -46.28 -53.67
N HIS A 1035 -31.18 -47.30 -54.51
CA HIS A 1035 -29.92 -48.01 -54.74
C HIS A 1035 -28.90 -47.19 -55.55
N GLY A 1036 -29.33 -46.17 -56.28
CA GLY A 1036 -28.44 -45.33 -57.08
C GLY A 1036 -27.51 -44.46 -56.22
N TRP A 1037 -27.97 -44.01 -55.05
CA TRP A 1037 -27.21 -43.11 -54.18
C TRP A 1037 -26.08 -43.86 -53.46
N ILE A 1038 -26.34 -45.12 -53.10
CA ILE A 1038 -25.38 -46.02 -52.43
C ILE A 1038 -24.27 -46.45 -53.42
N ALA A 1039 -24.62 -46.68 -54.69
CA ALA A 1039 -23.65 -47.07 -55.72
C ALA A 1039 -22.69 -45.94 -56.14
N ILE A 1040 -23.08 -44.68 -55.98
CA ILE A 1040 -22.24 -43.50 -56.26
C ILE A 1040 -21.15 -43.29 -55.19
N LEU A 1041 -21.34 -43.84 -53.97
CA LEU A 1041 -20.50 -43.46 -52.83
C LEU A 1041 -19.04 -43.90 -52.94
N GLY A 1042 -18.69 -44.97 -53.67
CA GLY A 1042 -17.31 -45.32 -54.09
C GLY A 1042 -16.21 -45.44 -52.99
N ALA A 1043 -16.51 -45.10 -51.74
CA ALA A 1043 -15.69 -45.12 -50.54
C ALA A 1043 -16.61 -44.87 -49.33
N ASP A 1044 -16.28 -45.46 -48.18
CA ASP A 1044 -17.09 -45.35 -46.97
C ASP A 1044 -17.25 -43.88 -46.52
N PRO A 1045 -18.48 -43.37 -46.31
CA PRO A 1045 -18.66 -42.02 -45.79
C PRO A 1045 -18.13 -41.92 -44.36
N VAL A 1046 -17.16 -41.03 -44.15
CA VAL A 1046 -16.59 -40.74 -42.83
C VAL A 1046 -17.52 -39.78 -42.10
N ILE A 1047 -18.45 -40.31 -41.30
CA ILE A 1047 -19.18 -39.52 -40.29
C ILE A 1047 -18.54 -39.82 -38.94
N VAL A 1048 -17.84 -38.81 -38.41
CA VAL A 1048 -17.06 -38.92 -37.19
C VAL A 1048 -17.72 -38.14 -36.06
N GLN A 1049 -18.22 -38.85 -35.06
CA GLN A 1049 -18.31 -38.36 -33.68
C GLN A 1049 -17.11 -38.94 -32.91
N LEU A 1050 -15.92 -38.35 -33.08
CA LEU A 1050 -14.76 -38.67 -32.25
C LEU A 1050 -14.85 -37.87 -30.95
N GLY A 1051 -15.01 -38.56 -29.83
CA GLY A 1051 -14.99 -37.95 -28.49
C GLY A 1051 -15.90 -38.60 -27.45
N GLY A 1052 -16.77 -39.54 -27.83
CA GLY A 1052 -17.42 -40.42 -26.86
C GLY A 1052 -16.53 -41.63 -26.60
N LEU A 1053 -16.12 -41.86 -25.34
CA LEU A 1053 -15.85 -43.23 -24.89
C LEU A 1053 -17.03 -44.10 -25.34
N PRO A 1054 -16.83 -45.34 -25.84
CA PRO A 1054 -17.93 -46.28 -25.98
C PRO A 1054 -18.45 -46.56 -24.57
N GLN A 1055 -19.44 -45.78 -24.12
CA GLN A 1055 -20.35 -46.26 -23.10
C GLN A 1055 -21.16 -47.35 -23.79
N TYR A 1056 -20.82 -48.61 -23.54
CA TYR A 1056 -21.77 -49.69 -23.71
C TYR A 1056 -22.97 -49.35 -22.82
N LYS A 1057 -24.00 -48.78 -23.43
CA LYS A 1057 -25.21 -48.29 -22.76
C LYS A 1057 -26.18 -49.43 -22.42
N THR A 1058 -25.65 -50.60 -22.09
CA THR A 1058 -26.41 -51.80 -21.66
C THR A 1058 -25.95 -52.39 -20.33
N GLU A 1059 -24.98 -51.79 -19.63
CA GLU A 1059 -24.65 -52.18 -18.24
C GLU A 1059 -25.17 -51.14 -17.23
N THR A 1060 -26.46 -50.88 -17.29
CA THR A 1060 -27.21 -50.43 -16.11
C THR A 1060 -28.15 -51.55 -15.71
N GLY A 1061 -27.75 -52.29 -14.67
CA GLY A 1061 -28.64 -53.02 -13.77
C GLY A 1061 -29.39 -54.21 -14.37
N ASN A 1062 -28.79 -55.39 -14.28
CA ASN A 1062 -29.49 -56.46 -13.59
C ASN A 1062 -28.69 -56.79 -12.33
N GLU A 1063 -29.33 -56.64 -11.18
CA GLU A 1063 -28.83 -57.14 -9.91
C GLU A 1063 -28.58 -58.64 -10.02
N ASN A 1064 -27.43 -59.09 -9.48
CA ASN A 1064 -26.98 -60.48 -9.40
C ASN A 1064 -26.51 -61.08 -10.73
N ILE A 1065 -25.19 -60.97 -10.99
CA ILE A 1065 -24.26 -62.08 -11.29
C ILE A 1065 -22.91 -61.41 -11.58
N ALA A 1066 -21.89 -61.73 -10.77
CA ALA A 1066 -20.51 -61.40 -11.08
C ALA A 1066 -20.05 -62.37 -12.19
N ASP A 1067 -19.65 -61.82 -13.34
CA ASP A 1067 -19.01 -62.63 -14.37
C ASP A 1067 -17.55 -62.88 -13.97
N ASN A 1068 -17.23 -64.14 -13.72
CA ASN A 1068 -15.91 -64.59 -13.28
C ASN A 1068 -14.98 -64.67 -14.49
N GLY A 1069 -14.15 -63.63 -14.65
CA GLY A 1069 -12.90 -63.57 -15.42
C GLY A 1069 -12.65 -64.62 -16.52
N ASN A 1070 -12.67 -64.13 -17.76
CA ASN A 1070 -11.81 -64.60 -18.86
C ASN A 1070 -11.45 -63.41 -19.76
#